data_AF-A0A6A4WQK8-F1
#
_entry.id   AF-A0A6A4WQK8-F1
#
_cell.length_a   1.000
_cell.length_b   1.000
_cell.length_c   1.000
_cell.angle_alpha   90.00
_cell.angle_beta   90.00
_cell.angle_gamma   90.00
#
_symmetry.space_group_name_H-M   'P 1'
#
loop_
_entity.id
_entity.type
_entity.pdbx_description
1 polymer ?
#
loop_
_entity_poly.entity_id
_entity_poly.type
_entity_poly.pdbx_seq_one_letter_code
_entity_poly.pdbx_strand_id
1 'polypeptide(L)'
;MTSPNRDCTFTFCSWTEADRGVACSQLGFSGGEYADWYPWLNGTRRLLYPKPDCTGAERRLQDCNWQYRAMGAGVCDDIRAIPADEHADLAIRCDPVLGAARPLTHWRGLRFEHASYVKMLTAGDTLYEKFSNSKLYHVDVLHAGMGPNKEAQAAIESVGVPPRMYSLTVKDSVSGGINVTQPDSLVAINNCTVSDNAGIGMYFNTSTGLVHVHDCHVHGNGADGLKLVQHELQIPRREVDGAPVSDFCSSGTTLESVYPIFTAAQQYRTSYLSKRCQKTFRCRPGLVMTVNFLYLANDIDDSATLSFYDGTAVTSPLLGTFQIRNGTRPQSVVTTRNNLLVTFSARNETQTEVLMAITAGDGKAHDLNVSSSIIANNNGRGIAIENIRSLVHIHRTIVANNSHVAGVHVLGGAGDVNITWSHISGNLGDGVNVTYAGGNQNISWCDIRANSGRGVSVWFNETRERVAFAQELVVSYSNISANLQQGLFVGNYCRSAFVNISGNVFWNGKGDAVDIWSCWNETYDPLKLQIGHNRFIANEKLAINMAPVANMVGTIEHNFFFEQRKATMRIFSGDTPEVELLPVRLKISDNYFERNRGIYVVSIGASQFVRSSRQNILFTRNFLLRNTVAEPFPSLNPRNRVSAVVTVSSASAIVYRNILQNPGSRYELGVHFEDQSSNANASHNWFGYKRSTDVYDRIFDRKDRYNLARADFEPFLLSENDPDSSLLSLNEQFVPSFGPNEQGEIGGEIDGQVVLPEGTLKVTRDIFVRPTGRLTIAFGVRLLFPHSVGMMVAGHLHAEGSSLAEEKRITFGLQERGIRSNVSLAPVRLVGGKTDREGVLQVLIGNEWGTVCDHGWSRLPASLACQQLGWVLNPADWTVDPQDLPPDDNLDTRVLMSSVQCSPTDTDLTRCQFEGAEDIENTCSHQRDVTLRCYDVTWAGVRFGVPSKKNILKNVQMERAGLVDYSTYTFGPALRLDFNHHVLEHVTLSHNDGDGLGIMYSDIYKIDDVNHFKHVESRYNRGHGIAMRTAWLDMTDCRLLGNQQSGLHYEPSLSRSEQRELVRWIAEAPERKLLLPSADSNIVLKQDEPVYLITMGAERATDKVFNVRVWQLRRDFLAFPVSSSSYQVVIRYLAPGRTRGGAVLLLTAVRRSDVLNERPTSLLRRMVIPGRTPRIRLFKSTVENNRRGISAHFYDSDLALAPVSVVDLDLSGLCWPWAMA
;
A
#
# COMPACT_ATOMS: atom_id res chain seq x y z
N MET A 1 -7.68 -17.30 17.75
CA MET A 1 -8.54 -18.42 17.31
C MET A 1 -7.65 -19.40 16.60
N THR A 2 -7.52 -20.59 17.17
CA THR A 2 -6.76 -21.73 16.68
C THR A 2 -7.45 -22.35 15.47
N SER A 3 -6.72 -22.56 14.39
CA SER A 3 -7.09 -23.46 13.29
C SER A 3 -5.91 -24.40 13.06
N PRO A 4 -6.04 -25.69 13.42
CA PRO A 4 -5.20 -26.75 12.87
C PRO A 4 -5.79 -27.23 11.54
N ASN A 5 -4.93 -27.78 10.68
CA ASN A 5 -5.22 -28.41 9.38
C ASN A 5 -5.62 -27.46 8.24
N ARG A 6 -4.61 -27.02 7.47
CA ARG A 6 -4.78 -26.67 6.05
C ARG A 6 -4.17 -27.80 5.21
N ASP A 7 -4.93 -28.88 5.02
CA ASP A 7 -4.61 -29.84 3.96
C ASP A 7 -5.05 -29.24 2.62
N CYS A 8 -4.11 -29.04 1.67
CA CYS A 8 -4.46 -28.92 0.24
C CYS A 8 -5.18 -30.23 -0.14
N THR A 9 -6.50 -30.26 -0.04
CA THR A 9 -7.30 -31.43 -0.37
C THR A 9 -7.61 -31.42 -1.88
N PHE A 10 -7.04 -32.41 -2.58
CA PHE A 10 -7.38 -32.92 -3.93
C PHE A 10 -7.23 -31.98 -5.14
N THR A 11 -6.09 -32.12 -5.87
CA THR A 11 -5.96 -32.72 -7.23
C THR A 11 -4.59 -32.45 -7.89
N PHE A 12 -3.72 -31.60 -7.34
CA PHE A 12 -2.41 -31.24 -7.94
C PHE A 12 -1.16 -31.56 -7.10
N CYS A 13 -1.26 -32.20 -5.94
CA CYS A 13 -0.10 -32.75 -5.21
C CYS A 13 0.15 -34.22 -5.62
N SER A 14 0.75 -34.45 -6.78
CA SER A 14 1.01 -35.80 -7.31
C SER A 14 2.43 -36.33 -7.07
N TRP A 15 3.17 -35.76 -6.11
CA TRP A 15 4.39 -36.40 -5.63
C TRP A 15 4.06 -37.67 -4.85
N THR A 16 4.77 -38.74 -5.19
CA THR A 16 4.67 -40.06 -4.60
C THR A 16 5.83 -40.33 -3.64
N GLU A 17 5.75 -41.44 -2.91
CA GLU A 17 6.87 -41.93 -2.09
C GLU A 17 8.14 -42.20 -2.91
N ALA A 18 7.99 -42.64 -4.17
CA ALA A 18 9.10 -42.83 -5.08
C ALA A 18 9.76 -41.50 -5.47
N ASP A 19 8.97 -40.45 -5.72
CA ASP A 19 9.47 -39.13 -6.10
C ASP A 19 10.31 -38.48 -5.00
N ARG A 20 9.79 -38.47 -3.76
CA ARG A 20 10.55 -38.00 -2.60
C ARG A 20 11.77 -38.89 -2.31
N GLY A 21 11.65 -40.20 -2.54
CA GLY A 21 12.76 -41.14 -2.41
C GLY A 21 13.90 -40.84 -3.39
N VAL A 22 13.58 -40.54 -4.65
CA VAL A 22 14.57 -40.11 -5.65
C VAL A 22 15.16 -38.73 -5.32
N ALA A 23 14.34 -37.78 -4.86
CA ALA A 23 14.83 -36.47 -4.43
C ALA A 23 15.86 -36.60 -3.29
N CYS A 24 15.56 -37.43 -2.29
CA CYS A 24 16.46 -37.68 -1.17
C CYS A 24 17.69 -38.51 -1.58
N SER A 25 17.51 -39.50 -2.46
CA SER A 25 18.60 -40.30 -3.05
C SER A 25 19.58 -39.44 -3.85
N GLN A 26 19.07 -38.47 -4.61
CA GLN A 26 19.88 -37.48 -5.31
C GLN A 26 20.74 -36.63 -4.36
N LEU A 27 20.22 -36.32 -3.18
CA LEU A 27 20.95 -35.63 -2.11
C LEU A 27 21.88 -36.58 -1.32
N GLY A 28 21.80 -37.90 -1.56
CA GLY A 28 22.64 -38.92 -0.95
C GLY A 28 22.00 -39.68 0.22
N PHE A 29 20.70 -39.50 0.45
CA PHE A 29 19.92 -40.11 1.54
C PHE A 29 19.01 -41.24 1.05
N SER A 30 18.63 -42.20 1.90
CA SER A 30 17.90 -43.42 1.51
C SER A 30 16.38 -43.27 1.45
N GLY A 31 15.81 -42.16 1.92
CA GLY A 31 14.37 -41.94 2.04
C GLY A 31 14.03 -40.53 2.55
N GLY A 32 12.74 -40.23 2.75
CA GLY A 32 12.26 -38.96 3.30
C GLY A 32 10.74 -38.85 3.41
N GLU A 33 10.28 -37.86 4.17
CA GLU A 33 8.87 -37.53 4.40
C GLU A 33 8.53 -36.11 3.91
N TYR A 34 7.23 -35.83 3.75
CA TYR A 34 6.76 -34.46 3.53
C TYR A 34 6.92 -33.65 4.82
N ALA A 35 7.44 -32.44 4.70
CA ALA A 35 7.46 -31.45 5.77
C ALA A 35 6.42 -30.34 5.51
N ASP A 36 6.35 -29.34 6.39
CA ASP A 36 5.46 -28.19 6.24
C ASP A 36 5.77 -27.38 4.99
N TRP A 37 4.74 -26.81 4.36
CA TRP A 37 4.88 -25.88 3.25
C TRP A 37 5.59 -24.60 3.71
N TYR A 38 6.63 -24.19 2.99
CA TYR A 38 7.30 -22.91 3.25
C TYR A 38 6.78 -21.83 2.32
N PRO A 39 6.55 -20.59 2.79
CA PRO A 39 6.26 -19.49 1.88
C PRO A 39 7.42 -19.34 0.90
N TRP A 40 7.09 -19.10 -0.38
CA TRP A 40 8.09 -18.88 -1.41
C TRP A 40 9.04 -17.78 -0.99
N LEU A 41 10.32 -18.07 -1.17
CA LEU A 41 11.40 -17.18 -0.79
C LEU A 41 11.74 -16.34 -2.02
N ASN A 42 11.42 -15.05 -1.97
CA ASN A 42 11.75 -14.08 -3.02
C ASN A 42 13.22 -14.23 -3.46
N GLY A 43 13.49 -14.85 -4.60
CA GLY A 43 14.85 -14.92 -5.16
C GLY A 43 15.32 -16.30 -5.63
N THR A 44 14.56 -17.37 -5.43
CA THR A 44 14.79 -18.65 -6.14
C THR A 44 13.84 -18.77 -7.32
N ARG A 45 14.36 -19.27 -8.46
CA ARG A 45 13.55 -19.63 -9.62
C ARG A 45 12.53 -20.69 -9.20
N ARG A 46 11.23 -20.42 -9.41
CA ARG A 46 10.14 -21.31 -8.99
C ARG A 46 10.02 -22.49 -9.94
N LEU A 47 10.27 -23.70 -9.49
CA LEU A 47 10.09 -24.91 -10.31
C LEU A 47 8.75 -25.58 -9.99
N LEU A 48 7.82 -25.54 -10.95
CA LEU A 48 6.56 -26.28 -10.85
C LEU A 48 6.85 -27.73 -11.20
N TYR A 49 6.97 -28.58 -10.18
CA TYR A 49 7.33 -29.99 -10.33
C TYR A 49 6.18 -30.97 -9.98
N PRO A 50 4.93 -30.84 -10.51
CA PRO A 50 3.73 -31.43 -9.90
C PRO A 50 3.67 -32.96 -9.94
N LYS A 51 4.18 -33.60 -11.01
CA LYS A 51 4.09 -35.06 -11.20
C LYS A 51 5.39 -35.64 -11.79
N PRO A 52 6.39 -35.92 -10.93
CA PRO A 52 7.67 -36.45 -11.39
C PRO A 52 7.58 -37.87 -11.98
N ASP A 53 6.62 -38.66 -11.51
CA ASP A 53 6.37 -40.06 -11.93
C ASP A 53 7.63 -40.93 -11.90
N CYS A 54 8.43 -40.77 -10.84
CA CYS A 54 9.62 -41.57 -10.58
C CYS A 54 9.22 -43.01 -10.24
N THR A 55 10.00 -43.96 -10.73
CA THR A 55 9.90 -45.38 -10.38
C THR A 55 10.62 -45.73 -9.08
N GLY A 56 11.48 -44.83 -8.58
CA GLY A 56 12.29 -45.01 -7.37
C GLY A 56 13.70 -45.53 -7.63
N ALA A 57 14.01 -45.92 -8.87
CA ALA A 57 15.33 -46.42 -9.28
C ALA A 57 16.23 -45.34 -9.90
N GLU A 58 15.67 -44.15 -10.17
CA GLU A 58 16.36 -43.03 -10.76
C GLU A 58 17.39 -42.42 -9.80
N ARG A 59 18.51 -41.91 -10.33
CA ARG A 59 19.58 -41.28 -9.53
C ARG A 59 19.33 -39.81 -9.25
N ARG A 60 18.53 -39.17 -10.10
CA ARG A 60 18.20 -37.76 -10.01
C ARG A 60 16.73 -37.59 -10.33
N LEU A 61 16.13 -36.61 -9.68
CA LEU A 61 14.74 -36.25 -9.90
C LEU A 61 14.49 -35.89 -11.38
N GLN A 62 15.48 -35.32 -12.07
CA GLN A 62 15.41 -34.98 -13.49
C GLN A 62 15.39 -36.19 -14.45
N ASP A 63 15.72 -37.38 -13.95
CA ASP A 63 15.79 -38.62 -14.73
C ASP A 63 14.46 -39.43 -14.67
N CYS A 64 13.48 -38.95 -13.90
CA CYS A 64 12.15 -39.56 -13.82
C CYS A 64 11.33 -39.35 -15.11
N ASN A 65 10.40 -40.27 -15.39
CA ASN A 65 9.69 -40.35 -16.68
C ASN A 65 8.56 -39.30 -16.80
N TRP A 66 8.94 -38.04 -16.96
CA TRP A 66 7.98 -36.95 -17.09
C TRP A 66 7.97 -36.28 -18.47
N GLN A 67 6.76 -36.01 -18.94
CA GLN A 67 6.38 -35.37 -20.20
C GLN A 67 6.40 -33.82 -20.28
N TYR A 68 6.43 -33.03 -19.18
CA TYR A 68 6.20 -31.56 -19.23
C TYR A 68 6.97 -30.72 -18.19
N ARG A 69 8.20 -30.27 -18.43
CA ARG A 69 8.88 -29.33 -17.47
C ARG A 69 8.26 -27.93 -17.53
N ALA A 70 8.04 -27.28 -16.39
CA ALA A 70 7.54 -25.90 -16.27
C ALA A 70 8.11 -25.20 -15.01
N MET A 71 8.65 -23.99 -15.10
CA MET A 71 8.88 -23.05 -13.98
C MET A 71 7.86 -21.95 -13.92
N GLY A 72 7.35 -21.76 -12.72
CA GLY A 72 6.33 -20.81 -12.37
C GLY A 72 5.60 -21.34 -11.15
N ALA A 73 4.57 -20.62 -10.74
CA ALA A 73 3.77 -20.98 -9.57
C ALA A 73 2.86 -22.20 -9.83
N GLY A 74 2.45 -22.89 -8.75
CA GLY A 74 1.19 -23.63 -8.77
C GLY A 74 1.17 -25.12 -8.52
N VAL A 75 1.63 -25.57 -7.34
CA VAL A 75 1.16 -26.86 -6.80
C VAL A 75 -0.25 -26.71 -6.15
N CYS A 76 -0.65 -25.50 -5.72
CA CYS A 76 -1.99 -25.22 -5.15
C CYS A 76 -2.62 -23.87 -5.63
N ASP A 77 -2.41 -23.44 -6.88
CA ASP A 77 -2.85 -22.10 -7.36
C ASP A 77 -4.35 -21.95 -7.65
N ASP A 78 -5.13 -23.03 -7.64
CA ASP A 78 -6.56 -22.98 -8.02
C ASP A 78 -7.50 -22.61 -6.85
N ILE A 79 -6.95 -22.25 -5.69
CA ILE A 79 -7.74 -21.81 -4.53
C ILE A 79 -7.91 -20.28 -4.63
N ARG A 80 -9.09 -19.82 -5.09
CA ARG A 80 -9.52 -18.40 -5.12
C ARG A 80 -9.47 -17.65 -3.76
N ALA A 81 -8.91 -18.24 -2.72
CA ALA A 81 -8.85 -17.73 -1.35
C ALA A 81 -7.43 -17.42 -0.86
N ILE A 82 -6.38 -17.66 -1.65
CA ILE A 82 -5.00 -17.23 -1.32
C ILE A 82 -4.73 -15.92 -2.07
N PRO A 83 -4.33 -14.81 -1.40
CA PRO A 83 -3.87 -13.60 -2.08
C PRO A 83 -2.75 -13.96 -3.06
N ALA A 84 -2.68 -13.31 -4.22
CA ALA A 84 -1.72 -13.60 -5.31
C ALA A 84 -0.23 -13.45 -4.94
N ASP A 85 0.07 -13.22 -3.67
CA ASP A 85 1.35 -12.78 -3.13
C ASP A 85 2.04 -13.90 -2.32
N GLU A 86 1.35 -15.02 -2.01
CA GLU A 86 1.86 -16.11 -1.17
C GLU A 86 1.66 -17.48 -1.85
N HIS A 87 2.59 -17.88 -2.73
CA HIS A 87 2.71 -19.28 -3.14
C HIS A 87 3.62 -20.01 -2.15
N ALA A 88 3.28 -21.26 -1.80
CA ALA A 88 4.09 -22.07 -0.87
C ALA A 88 4.84 -23.18 -1.60
N ASP A 89 6.12 -23.36 -1.27
CA ASP A 89 7.02 -24.38 -1.81
C ASP A 89 6.89 -25.71 -1.06
N LEU A 90 7.02 -26.82 -1.80
CA LEU A 90 7.00 -28.17 -1.24
C LEU A 90 8.26 -28.44 -0.42
N ALA A 91 8.10 -28.82 0.84
CA ALA A 91 9.21 -29.21 1.70
C ALA A 91 9.32 -30.72 1.85
N ILE A 92 10.54 -31.23 1.70
CA ILE A 92 10.86 -32.65 1.89
C ILE A 92 11.92 -32.74 2.97
N ARG A 93 11.67 -33.58 3.97
CA ARG A 93 12.62 -33.91 5.02
C ARG A 93 13.19 -35.28 4.72
N CYS A 94 14.43 -35.32 4.25
CA CYS A 94 15.10 -36.59 3.99
C CYS A 94 15.46 -37.30 5.30
N ASP A 95 15.35 -38.62 5.28
CA ASP A 95 15.82 -39.48 6.36
C ASP A 95 17.32 -39.29 6.53
N PRO A 96 17.84 -39.27 7.77
CA PRO A 96 19.25 -39.03 8.00
C PRO A 96 20.15 -40.19 7.55
N VAL A 97 19.66 -41.24 6.89
CA VAL A 97 20.43 -42.42 6.51
C VAL A 97 20.98 -42.26 5.09
N LEU A 98 22.30 -42.45 4.90
CA LEU A 98 22.93 -42.33 3.58
C LEU A 98 22.69 -43.56 2.69
N GLY A 99 22.43 -43.31 1.40
CA GLY A 99 22.28 -44.34 0.38
C GLY A 99 23.57 -45.14 0.11
N ALA A 100 23.43 -46.36 -0.44
CA ALA A 100 24.52 -47.31 -0.66
C ALA A 100 25.62 -46.85 -1.65
N ALA A 101 25.46 -45.70 -2.31
CA ALA A 101 26.31 -45.22 -3.41
C ALA A 101 27.46 -44.26 -3.01
N ARG A 102 27.53 -43.75 -1.77
CA ARG A 102 28.66 -42.91 -1.31
C ARG A 102 29.80 -43.77 -0.74
N PRO A 103 31.07 -43.57 -1.18
CA PRO A 103 32.21 -44.30 -0.64
C PRO A 103 32.43 -44.00 0.87
N LEU A 104 32.72 -45.05 1.62
CA LEU A 104 32.79 -45.12 3.10
C LEU A 104 34.11 -44.59 3.67
N THR A 105 34.48 -43.34 3.40
CA THR A 105 35.74 -42.74 3.91
C THR A 105 35.57 -41.90 5.17
N HIS A 106 34.35 -41.77 5.71
CA HIS A 106 34.08 -40.92 6.86
C HIS A 106 33.96 -41.72 8.15
N TRP A 107 34.55 -41.21 9.24
CA TRP A 107 34.43 -41.80 10.57
C TRP A 107 33.31 -41.11 11.36
N ARG A 108 33.01 -41.61 12.57
CA ARG A 108 31.82 -41.18 13.33
C ARG A 108 31.82 -39.72 13.77
N GLY A 109 32.99 -39.13 14.03
CA GLY A 109 33.11 -37.83 14.68
C GLY A 109 33.25 -37.92 16.20
N LEU A 110 33.30 -36.77 16.86
CA LEU A 110 33.42 -36.63 18.30
C LEU A 110 32.06 -36.36 18.91
N ARG A 111 31.71 -37.09 19.98
CA ARG A 111 30.46 -36.88 20.72
C ARG A 111 30.76 -36.67 22.20
N PHE A 112 30.30 -35.55 22.74
CA PHE A 112 30.40 -35.18 24.16
C PHE A 112 29.02 -35.22 24.79
N GLU A 113 28.83 -36.05 25.81
CA GLU A 113 27.56 -36.17 26.53
C GLU A 113 27.79 -35.83 28.01
N HIS A 114 27.16 -34.76 28.49
CA HIS A 114 27.21 -34.31 29.88
C HIS A 114 28.64 -34.34 30.47
N ALA A 115 29.59 -33.76 29.73
CA ALA A 115 31.01 -33.83 30.05
C ALA A 115 31.33 -33.30 31.46
N SER A 116 32.33 -33.89 32.10
CA SER A 116 32.84 -33.43 33.40
C SER A 116 33.29 -31.98 33.33
N TYR A 117 33.00 -31.20 34.38
CA TYR A 117 33.23 -29.76 34.40
C TYR A 117 33.74 -29.27 35.76
N VAL A 118 34.29 -28.05 35.76
CA VAL A 118 34.68 -27.30 36.96
C VAL A 118 33.82 -26.04 37.03
N LYS A 119 33.29 -25.72 38.21
CA LYS A 119 32.61 -24.44 38.46
C LYS A 119 33.64 -23.41 38.89
N MET A 120 33.68 -22.28 38.20
CA MET A 120 34.51 -21.13 38.58
C MET A 120 33.66 -19.89 38.73
N LEU A 121 34.05 -19.03 39.66
CA LEU A 121 33.50 -17.69 39.80
C LEU A 121 34.17 -16.77 38.77
N THR A 122 33.40 -16.28 37.81
CA THR A 122 33.79 -15.30 36.80
C THR A 122 33.10 -13.95 37.10
N ALA A 123 33.35 -12.93 36.26
CA ALA A 123 32.81 -11.57 36.43
C ALA A 123 33.03 -10.99 37.84
N GLY A 124 34.29 -11.00 38.32
CA GLY A 124 34.66 -10.35 39.59
C GLY A 124 34.06 -10.99 40.83
N ASP A 125 34.09 -12.33 40.89
CA ASP A 125 33.58 -13.19 41.96
C ASP A 125 32.05 -13.18 42.15
N THR A 126 31.29 -13.01 41.05
CA THR A 126 29.82 -12.92 41.14
C THR A 126 29.04 -13.83 40.19
N LEU A 127 29.67 -14.42 39.16
CA LEU A 127 28.99 -15.31 38.21
C LEU A 127 29.58 -16.72 38.29
N TYR A 128 28.80 -17.72 38.69
CA TYR A 128 29.18 -19.12 38.56
C TYR A 128 29.03 -19.56 37.11
N GLU A 129 30.15 -19.98 36.53
CA GLU A 129 30.20 -20.51 35.17
C GLU A 129 30.81 -21.91 35.18
N LYS A 130 30.20 -22.82 34.42
CA LYS A 130 30.69 -24.19 34.26
C LYS A 130 31.68 -24.23 33.11
N PHE A 131 32.89 -24.70 33.36
CA PHE A 131 33.89 -24.92 32.32
C PHE A 131 34.11 -26.42 32.15
N SER A 132 33.93 -26.93 30.93
CA SER A 132 34.25 -28.32 30.63
C SER A 132 35.72 -28.62 30.89
N ASN A 133 35.98 -29.79 31.45
CA ASN A 133 37.33 -30.36 31.55
C ASN A 133 37.85 -30.80 30.17
N SER A 134 36.97 -31.02 29.20
CA SER A 134 37.32 -31.36 27.82
C SER A 134 37.76 -30.11 27.05
N LYS A 135 38.94 -30.18 26.41
CA LYS A 135 39.55 -29.08 25.64
C LYS A 135 39.96 -29.59 24.26
N LEU A 136 39.55 -28.89 23.20
CA LEU A 136 39.92 -29.17 21.81
C LEU A 136 40.72 -27.98 21.28
N TYR A 137 42.04 -28.01 21.51
CA TYR A 137 42.96 -26.93 21.15
C TYR A 137 43.89 -27.40 20.03
N HIS A 138 43.92 -26.69 18.90
CA HIS A 138 44.78 -27.03 17.74
C HIS A 138 44.47 -28.42 17.16
N VAL A 139 43.18 -28.69 16.88
CA VAL A 139 42.70 -30.01 16.43
C VAL A 139 42.01 -29.88 15.07
N ASP A 140 42.36 -30.78 14.16
CA ASP A 140 41.72 -30.93 12.85
C ASP A 140 40.80 -32.16 12.83
N VAL A 141 39.53 -31.94 12.54
CA VAL A 141 38.47 -32.95 12.40
C VAL A 141 38.06 -32.99 10.93
N LEU A 142 38.55 -33.99 10.21
CA LEU A 142 38.35 -34.16 8.77
C LEU A 142 37.51 -35.41 8.50
N HIS A 143 36.65 -35.35 7.47
CA HIS A 143 35.86 -36.51 7.00
C HIS A 143 35.10 -37.24 8.12
N ALA A 144 34.34 -36.50 8.93
CA ALA A 144 33.60 -37.04 10.06
C ALA A 144 32.07 -37.04 9.82
N GLY A 145 31.31 -37.63 10.76
CA GLY A 145 29.85 -37.58 10.79
C GLY A 145 29.12 -38.81 10.25
N MET A 146 29.72 -40.00 10.26
CA MET A 146 29.06 -41.24 9.84
C MET A 146 28.71 -42.15 11.03
N GLY A 147 27.43 -42.22 11.37
CA GLY A 147 26.89 -43.07 12.44
C GLY A 147 26.95 -44.58 12.12
N PRO A 148 26.70 -45.44 13.12
CA PRO A 148 26.82 -46.89 13.00
C PRO A 148 25.90 -47.52 11.94
N ASN A 149 24.74 -46.90 11.68
CA ASN A 149 23.77 -47.34 10.67
C ASN A 149 23.83 -46.49 9.38
N LYS A 150 24.97 -45.83 9.09
CA LYS A 150 25.10 -44.81 8.02
C LYS A 150 24.21 -43.59 8.21
N GLU A 151 23.82 -43.32 9.46
CA GLU A 151 23.13 -42.08 9.83
C GLU A 151 24.11 -40.91 9.75
N ALA A 152 23.72 -39.83 9.07
CA ALA A 152 24.48 -38.62 8.89
C ALA A 152 24.43 -37.79 10.18
N GLN A 153 25.57 -37.67 10.86
CA GLN A 153 25.75 -36.95 12.12
C GLN A 153 26.71 -35.77 11.94
N ALA A 154 26.71 -34.82 12.89
CA ALA A 154 27.68 -33.73 12.88
C ALA A 154 29.10 -34.24 13.21
N ALA A 155 30.13 -33.55 12.74
CA ALA A 155 31.52 -33.91 13.03
C ALA A 155 31.85 -33.83 14.52
N ILE A 156 31.31 -32.81 15.19
CA ILE A 156 31.37 -32.62 16.64
C ILE A 156 29.95 -32.44 17.14
N GLU A 157 29.51 -33.37 17.98
CA GLU A 157 28.21 -33.33 18.65
C GLU A 157 28.42 -33.14 20.15
N SER A 158 27.67 -32.22 20.76
CA SER A 158 27.73 -31.96 22.19
C SER A 158 26.35 -31.79 22.79
N VAL A 159 26.11 -32.50 23.89
CA VAL A 159 24.89 -32.40 24.73
C VAL A 159 25.30 -32.09 26.17
N GLY A 160 24.67 -31.10 26.81
CA GLY A 160 25.03 -30.66 28.16
C GLY A 160 26.23 -29.71 28.17
N VAL A 161 27.33 -30.03 28.85
CA VAL A 161 28.48 -29.09 28.95
C VAL A 161 29.41 -29.20 27.72
N PRO A 162 29.45 -28.21 26.81
CA PRO A 162 30.30 -28.24 25.61
C PRO A 162 31.81 -28.22 25.90
N PRO A 163 32.63 -28.87 25.06
CA PRO A 163 34.09 -28.77 25.16
C PRO A 163 34.55 -27.35 24.83
N ARG A 164 35.69 -26.94 25.40
CA ARG A 164 36.32 -25.66 25.08
C ARG A 164 37.05 -25.77 23.74
N MET A 165 36.65 -24.98 22.75
CA MET A 165 37.17 -25.05 21.38
C MET A 165 38.03 -23.83 21.05
N TYR A 166 39.28 -24.08 20.65
CA TYR A 166 40.22 -23.04 20.25
C TYR A 166 41.11 -23.54 19.11
N SER A 167 41.29 -22.77 18.03
CA SER A 167 42.15 -23.19 16.92
C SER A 167 41.75 -24.56 16.33
N LEU A 168 40.46 -24.75 16.05
CA LEU A 168 39.91 -26.01 15.54
C LEU A 168 39.59 -25.92 14.04
N THR A 169 39.92 -26.94 13.26
CA THR A 169 39.49 -27.07 11.86
C THR A 169 38.47 -28.20 11.74
N VAL A 170 37.28 -27.94 11.19
CA VAL A 170 36.28 -28.97 10.87
C VAL A 170 35.98 -28.90 9.39
N LYS A 171 36.29 -29.97 8.66
CA LYS A 171 36.20 -29.98 7.20
C LYS A 171 35.66 -31.28 6.61
N ASP A 172 34.94 -31.15 5.49
CA ASP A 172 34.50 -32.26 4.64
C ASP A 172 33.62 -33.27 5.41
N SER A 173 32.74 -32.77 6.29
CA SER A 173 31.86 -33.62 7.09
C SER A 173 30.60 -34.04 6.32
N VAL A 174 30.11 -35.24 6.62
CA VAL A 174 28.95 -35.87 5.96
C VAL A 174 27.66 -35.07 6.10
N SER A 175 27.48 -34.41 7.25
CA SER A 175 26.34 -33.57 7.58
C SER A 175 26.85 -32.22 8.08
N GLY A 176 26.54 -31.81 9.31
CA GLY A 176 27.02 -30.57 9.89
C GLY A 176 28.44 -30.62 10.46
N GLY A 177 29.01 -29.44 10.70
CA GLY A 177 30.32 -29.31 11.35
C GLY A 177 30.21 -29.48 12.88
N ILE A 178 29.73 -28.45 13.56
CA ILE A 178 29.60 -28.42 15.03
C ILE A 178 28.11 -28.36 15.40
N ASN A 179 27.65 -29.27 16.25
CA ASN A 179 26.29 -29.33 16.75
C ASN A 179 26.29 -29.33 18.28
N VAL A 180 25.74 -28.29 18.90
CA VAL A 180 25.57 -28.20 20.35
C VAL A 180 24.09 -28.10 20.69
N THR A 181 23.58 -29.07 21.44
CA THR A 181 22.18 -29.11 21.87
C THR A 181 22.07 -29.11 23.38
N GLN A 182 21.09 -28.36 23.89
CA GLN A 182 20.84 -28.20 25.34
C GLN A 182 22.13 -27.89 26.13
N PRO A 183 22.85 -26.81 25.79
CA PRO A 183 24.06 -26.46 26.51
C PRO A 183 23.75 -25.98 27.94
N ASP A 184 24.38 -26.63 28.94
CA ASP A 184 24.26 -26.27 30.36
C ASP A 184 25.34 -25.25 30.79
N SER A 185 26.12 -24.72 29.85
CA SER A 185 27.21 -23.75 30.07
C SER A 185 27.48 -22.89 28.83
N LEU A 186 28.34 -21.87 28.98
CA LEU A 186 28.84 -21.05 27.88
C LEU A 186 29.41 -21.92 26.74
N VAL A 187 28.92 -21.66 25.52
CA VAL A 187 29.48 -22.23 24.29
C VAL A 187 30.52 -21.25 23.75
N ALA A 188 31.81 -21.52 23.98
CA ALA A 188 32.91 -20.68 23.52
C ALA A 188 33.69 -21.35 22.38
N ILE A 189 33.61 -20.74 21.19
CA ILE A 189 34.32 -21.16 19.97
C ILE A 189 35.18 -20.00 19.49
N ASN A 190 36.50 -20.20 19.49
CA ASN A 190 37.46 -19.13 19.24
C ASN A 190 38.49 -19.56 18.20
N ASN A 191 38.75 -18.73 17.19
CA ASN A 191 39.77 -18.99 16.17
C ASN A 191 39.56 -20.35 15.48
N CYS A 192 38.34 -20.66 15.02
CA CYS A 192 38.02 -21.96 14.41
C CYS A 192 37.64 -21.81 12.94
N THR A 193 38.02 -22.80 12.12
CA THR A 193 37.62 -22.91 10.71
C THR A 193 36.63 -24.06 10.54
N VAL A 194 35.44 -23.78 10.02
CA VAL A 194 34.40 -24.78 9.73
C VAL A 194 34.00 -24.65 8.28
N SER A 195 34.48 -25.57 7.44
CA SER A 195 34.34 -25.41 5.99
C SER A 195 33.96 -26.68 5.24
N ASP A 196 33.35 -26.51 4.07
CA ASP A 196 33.09 -27.57 3.09
C ASP A 196 32.30 -28.78 3.66
N ASN A 197 31.45 -28.53 4.67
CA ASN A 197 30.59 -29.57 5.25
C ASN A 197 29.27 -29.65 4.47
N ALA A 198 28.70 -30.84 4.30
CA ALA A 198 27.52 -31.01 3.45
C ALA A 198 26.22 -30.40 4.05
N GLY A 199 26.17 -30.16 5.36
CA GLY A 199 25.04 -29.59 6.09
C GLY A 199 25.32 -28.21 6.68
N ILE A 200 24.79 -27.95 7.89
CA ILE A 200 24.97 -26.69 8.61
C ILE A 200 26.40 -26.61 9.18
N GLY A 201 27.08 -25.46 9.03
CA GLY A 201 28.42 -25.26 9.60
C GLY A 201 28.43 -25.39 11.12
N MET A 202 27.72 -24.49 11.81
CA MET A 202 27.56 -24.51 13.26
C MET A 202 26.08 -24.44 13.65
N TYR A 203 25.60 -25.42 14.42
CA TYR A 203 24.21 -25.50 14.89
C TYR A 203 24.16 -25.44 16.42
N PHE A 204 23.31 -24.56 16.93
CA PHE A 204 23.11 -24.34 18.36
C PHE A 204 21.63 -24.42 18.71
N ASN A 205 21.28 -25.31 19.64
CA ASN A 205 19.93 -25.41 20.18
C ASN A 205 19.94 -25.18 21.69
N THR A 206 19.64 -23.96 22.13
CA THR A 206 19.80 -23.50 23.52
C THR A 206 18.53 -22.84 24.05
N SER A 207 18.33 -22.88 25.36
CA SER A 207 17.21 -22.23 26.06
C SER A 207 17.65 -21.01 26.87
N THR A 208 18.91 -21.00 27.32
CA THR A 208 19.53 -19.95 28.15
C THR A 208 20.35 -18.95 27.34
N GLY A 209 20.70 -19.28 26.09
CA GLY A 209 21.57 -18.46 25.24
C GLY A 209 23.04 -18.81 25.42
N LEU A 210 23.90 -17.78 25.55
CA LEU A 210 25.34 -17.88 25.86
C LEU A 210 26.17 -18.59 24.78
N VAL A 211 25.94 -18.26 23.51
CA VAL A 211 26.78 -18.72 22.39
C VAL A 211 27.73 -17.61 21.96
N HIS A 212 29.03 -17.87 22.06
CA HIS A 212 30.09 -16.95 21.67
C HIS A 212 30.97 -17.56 20.57
N VAL A 213 30.93 -16.94 19.40
CA VAL A 213 31.75 -17.27 18.23
C VAL A 213 32.66 -16.09 17.95
N HIS A 214 33.96 -16.30 18.06
CA HIS A 214 34.96 -15.24 17.91
C HIS A 214 36.07 -15.67 16.96
N ASP A 215 36.45 -14.78 16.04
CA ASP A 215 37.58 -14.99 15.13
C ASP A 215 37.45 -16.27 14.28
N CYS A 216 36.23 -16.66 13.89
CA CYS A 216 35.97 -17.92 13.20
C CYS A 216 35.76 -17.72 11.70
N HIS A 217 36.13 -18.72 10.91
CA HIS A 217 35.92 -18.80 9.46
C HIS A 217 34.93 -19.92 9.14
N VAL A 218 33.71 -19.56 8.74
CA VAL A 218 32.63 -20.52 8.41
C VAL A 218 32.24 -20.37 6.94
N HIS A 219 32.71 -21.27 6.08
CA HIS A 219 32.50 -21.10 4.64
C HIS A 219 32.33 -22.38 3.84
N GLY A 220 31.66 -22.30 2.68
CA GLY A 220 31.53 -23.45 1.77
C GLY A 220 30.61 -24.57 2.29
N ASN A 221 29.79 -24.31 3.32
CA ASN A 221 28.90 -25.34 3.86
C ASN A 221 27.63 -25.48 3.00
N GLY A 222 27.10 -26.69 2.90
CA GLY A 222 25.97 -27.06 2.03
C GLY A 222 24.60 -26.55 2.49
N ALA A 223 24.49 -26.05 3.72
CA ALA A 223 23.30 -25.37 4.25
C ALA A 223 23.69 -24.04 4.93
N ASP A 224 23.04 -23.67 6.04
CA ASP A 224 23.34 -22.44 6.77
C ASP A 224 24.78 -22.43 7.33
N GLY A 225 25.44 -21.28 7.33
CA GLY A 225 26.75 -21.12 7.96
C GLY A 225 26.64 -21.32 9.47
N LEU A 226 25.84 -20.48 10.13
CA LEU A 226 25.52 -20.58 11.56
C LEU A 226 24.00 -20.61 11.74
N LYS A 227 23.49 -21.57 12.51
CA LYS A 227 22.08 -21.63 12.90
C LYS A 227 21.89 -21.71 14.41
N LEU A 228 21.13 -20.77 14.97
CA LEU A 228 20.71 -20.75 16.38
C LEU A 228 19.20 -20.96 16.46
N VAL A 229 18.76 -21.95 17.22
CA VAL A 229 17.34 -22.18 17.54
C VAL A 229 17.16 -22.09 19.04
N GLN A 230 16.28 -21.18 19.47
CA GLN A 230 15.90 -21.08 20.87
C GLN A 230 14.65 -21.93 21.13
N HIS A 231 14.81 -23.03 21.89
CA HIS A 231 13.71 -23.92 22.26
C HIS A 231 13.24 -23.64 23.70
N GLU A 232 11.97 -23.93 23.97
CA GLU A 232 11.42 -23.82 25.32
C GLU A 232 11.75 -25.08 26.10
N LEU A 233 12.32 -24.93 27.29
CA LEU A 233 12.50 -26.04 28.21
C LEU A 233 11.11 -26.49 28.69
N GLN A 234 10.64 -27.65 28.23
CA GLN A 234 9.53 -28.35 28.86
C GLN A 234 10.04 -29.09 30.10
N ILE A 235 10.36 -28.37 31.17
CA ILE A 235 10.78 -28.99 32.43
C ILE A 235 9.64 -28.92 33.47
N PRO A 236 9.00 -30.05 33.81
CA PRO A 236 8.20 -30.18 35.02
C PRO A 236 9.03 -30.72 36.20
N ARG A 237 10.18 -30.10 36.54
CA ARG A 237 11.05 -30.55 37.66
C ARG A 237 11.60 -29.39 38.49
N ARG A 238 11.84 -29.67 39.79
CA ARG A 238 12.28 -28.74 40.86
C ARG A 238 13.76 -28.31 40.78
N GLU A 239 14.48 -28.69 39.73
CA GLU A 239 15.91 -28.43 39.54
C GLU A 239 16.17 -28.04 38.07
N VAL A 240 16.96 -26.98 37.86
CA VAL A 240 17.50 -26.56 36.56
C VAL A 240 19.01 -26.66 36.68
N ASP A 241 19.66 -27.44 35.81
CA ASP A 241 21.13 -27.56 35.75
C ASP A 241 21.83 -28.03 37.04
N GLY A 242 21.10 -28.77 37.90
CA GLY A 242 21.53 -29.23 39.22
C GLY A 242 21.53 -28.15 40.31
N ALA A 243 20.95 -26.97 40.04
CA ALA A 243 20.70 -25.92 41.02
C ALA A 243 19.25 -25.97 41.52
N PRO A 244 19.01 -25.81 42.83
CA PRO A 244 17.65 -25.79 43.37
C PRO A 244 16.90 -24.57 42.84
N VAL A 245 15.70 -24.79 42.28
CA VAL A 245 14.82 -23.69 41.89
C VAL A 245 14.19 -23.12 43.15
N SER A 246 14.57 -21.89 43.52
CA SER A 246 14.02 -21.23 44.71
C SER A 246 12.59 -20.75 44.46
N ASP A 247 11.66 -21.02 45.39
CA ASP A 247 10.31 -20.48 45.30
C ASP A 247 10.34 -18.98 45.54
N PHE A 248 9.90 -18.23 44.54
CA PHE A 248 9.95 -16.78 44.48
C PHE A 248 9.18 -16.11 45.63
N CYS A 249 8.06 -16.70 46.07
CA CYS A 249 7.19 -16.07 47.06
C CYS A 249 7.45 -16.51 48.52
N SER A 250 8.15 -17.62 48.75
CA SER A 250 8.42 -18.13 50.11
C SER A 250 9.87 -17.91 50.58
N SER A 251 10.79 -17.70 49.66
CA SER A 251 12.20 -17.42 49.98
C SER A 251 12.38 -15.97 50.42
N GLY A 252 13.17 -15.71 51.48
CA GLY A 252 13.51 -14.36 51.93
C GLY A 252 14.26 -13.52 50.87
N THR A 253 14.40 -12.22 51.10
CA THR A 253 15.25 -11.34 50.28
C THR A 253 16.68 -11.87 50.30
N THR A 254 17.18 -12.29 49.14
CA THR A 254 18.53 -12.84 49.01
C THR A 254 19.56 -11.71 49.10
N LEU A 255 20.48 -11.78 50.06
CA LEU A 255 21.73 -11.02 50.09
C LEU A 255 22.82 -11.70 49.24
N GLU A 256 22.41 -12.55 48.30
CA GLU A 256 23.31 -13.47 47.60
C GLU A 256 24.15 -12.74 46.56
N SER A 257 25.46 -12.95 46.67
CA SER A 257 26.49 -12.29 45.86
C SER A 257 26.80 -13.07 44.57
N VAL A 258 26.04 -14.13 44.25
CA VAL A 258 26.40 -15.05 43.18
C VAL A 258 25.23 -15.44 42.26
N TYR A 259 25.46 -15.39 40.96
CA TYR A 259 24.54 -15.65 39.84
C TYR A 259 25.00 -16.87 39.02
N PRO A 260 24.18 -17.51 38.16
CA PRO A 260 22.76 -17.25 37.92
C PRO A 260 21.86 -17.71 39.06
N ILE A 261 20.78 -16.97 39.30
CA ILE A 261 19.72 -17.33 40.25
C ILE A 261 18.53 -17.89 39.47
N PHE A 262 18.15 -19.13 39.76
CA PHE A 262 16.93 -19.74 39.23
C PHE A 262 15.81 -19.63 40.27
N THR A 263 14.67 -19.07 39.87
CA THR A 263 13.53 -18.89 40.76
C THR A 263 12.22 -19.13 40.02
N ALA A 264 11.25 -19.75 40.69
CA ALA A 264 9.92 -20.01 40.13
C ALA A 264 8.83 -19.31 40.93
N ALA A 265 7.95 -18.59 40.24
CA ALA A 265 6.72 -18.05 40.80
C ALA A 265 5.54 -18.94 40.39
N GLN A 266 4.85 -19.52 41.38
CA GLN A 266 3.78 -20.50 41.14
C GLN A 266 2.50 -20.16 41.93
N GLN A 267 1.34 -20.38 41.30
CA GLN A 267 0.01 -20.36 41.90
C GLN A 267 -0.71 -21.65 41.49
N TYR A 268 -1.32 -22.35 42.46
CA TYR A 268 -2.11 -23.55 42.19
C TYR A 268 -3.59 -23.22 42.10
N ARG A 269 -4.32 -23.93 41.22
CA ARG A 269 -5.76 -23.80 41.03
C ARG A 269 -6.58 -23.98 42.32
N THR A 270 -6.06 -24.74 43.28
CA THR A 270 -6.69 -24.97 44.60
C THR A 270 -6.52 -23.82 45.59
N SER A 271 -5.82 -22.75 45.22
CA SER A 271 -5.54 -21.61 46.10
C SER A 271 -6.70 -20.62 46.12
N TYR A 272 -7.37 -20.50 47.26
CA TYR A 272 -8.54 -19.60 47.44
C TYR A 272 -8.19 -18.11 47.57
N LEU A 273 -6.93 -17.78 47.81
CA LEU A 273 -6.44 -16.39 47.95
C LEU A 273 -5.62 -15.97 46.72
N SER A 274 -5.74 -14.70 46.34
CA SER A 274 -4.86 -14.11 45.33
C SER A 274 -3.43 -14.03 45.87
N LYS A 275 -2.45 -14.50 45.09
CA LYS A 275 -1.04 -14.48 45.51
C LYS A 275 -0.40 -13.20 45.04
N ARG A 276 0.17 -12.42 45.97
CA ARG A 276 0.99 -11.24 45.68
C ARG A 276 2.28 -11.32 46.46
N CYS A 277 3.40 -11.27 45.77
CA CYS A 277 4.71 -11.29 46.41
C CYS A 277 5.70 -10.43 45.60
N GLN A 278 6.71 -9.91 46.29
CA GLN A 278 7.74 -9.06 45.70
C GLN A 278 9.11 -9.48 46.23
N LYS A 279 10.13 -9.43 45.39
CA LYS A 279 11.49 -9.81 45.76
C LYS A 279 12.50 -8.87 45.12
N THR A 280 13.50 -8.48 45.90
CA THR A 280 14.59 -7.61 45.46
C THR A 280 15.86 -8.43 45.28
N PHE A 281 16.54 -8.23 44.14
CA PHE A 281 17.84 -8.80 43.81
C PHE A 281 18.87 -7.68 43.73
N ARG A 282 20.11 -7.97 44.13
CA ARG A 282 21.21 -7.00 44.15
C ARG A 282 22.48 -7.62 43.61
N CYS A 283 23.13 -6.95 42.65
CA CYS A 283 24.46 -7.31 42.18
C CYS A 283 25.50 -6.26 42.61
N ARG A 284 26.77 -6.54 42.31
CA ARG A 284 27.88 -5.62 42.57
C ARG A 284 27.69 -4.31 41.77
N PRO A 285 28.02 -3.14 42.34
CA PRO A 285 28.03 -1.89 41.59
C PRO A 285 28.92 -1.99 40.34
N GLY A 286 28.39 -1.59 39.18
CA GLY A 286 29.04 -1.71 37.87
C GLY A 286 28.53 -2.85 37.00
N LEU A 287 27.86 -3.86 37.59
CA LEU A 287 27.19 -4.92 36.84
C LEU A 287 25.70 -4.62 36.66
N VAL A 288 25.12 -5.17 35.61
CA VAL A 288 23.67 -5.17 35.34
C VAL A 288 23.12 -6.59 35.45
N MET A 289 21.85 -6.71 35.84
CA MET A 289 21.15 -7.99 35.93
C MET A 289 20.27 -8.19 34.69
N THR A 290 20.34 -9.36 34.07
CA THR A 290 19.44 -9.78 32.98
C THR A 290 18.51 -10.89 33.46
N VAL A 291 17.20 -10.67 33.36
CA VAL A 291 16.15 -11.65 33.67
C VAL A 291 15.74 -12.36 32.38
N ASN A 292 16.06 -13.64 32.28
CA ASN A 292 15.66 -14.53 31.22
C ASN A 292 14.47 -15.38 31.65
N PHE A 293 13.49 -15.54 30.77
CA PHE A 293 12.31 -16.35 31.04
C PHE A 293 12.45 -17.70 30.36
N LEU A 294 12.55 -18.76 31.15
CA LEU A 294 12.79 -20.10 30.64
C LEU A 294 11.48 -20.79 30.26
N TYR A 295 10.44 -20.62 31.10
CA TYR A 295 9.13 -21.23 30.95
C TYR A 295 8.04 -20.33 31.56
N LEU A 296 6.92 -20.16 30.85
CA LEU A 296 5.71 -19.53 31.37
C LEU A 296 4.48 -20.33 30.94
N ALA A 297 3.62 -20.64 31.89
CA ALA A 297 2.34 -21.28 31.65
C ALA A 297 1.24 -20.63 32.49
N ASN A 298 0.05 -20.58 31.90
CA ASN A 298 -1.14 -20.09 32.58
C ASN A 298 -2.37 -20.84 32.09
N ASP A 299 -3.30 -21.16 32.97
CA ASP A 299 -4.54 -21.85 32.61
C ASP A 299 -5.65 -20.89 32.13
N ILE A 300 -5.67 -19.66 32.67
CA ILE A 300 -6.61 -18.60 32.34
C ILE A 300 -5.82 -17.35 31.94
N ASP A 301 -5.93 -16.94 30.68
CA ASP A 301 -5.24 -15.76 30.15
C ASP A 301 -5.48 -14.50 30.99
N ASP A 302 -4.43 -13.69 31.17
CA ASP A 302 -4.45 -12.41 31.89
C ASP A 302 -4.81 -12.51 33.39
N SER A 303 -4.72 -13.70 33.98
CA SER A 303 -4.98 -13.92 35.42
C SER A 303 -3.80 -13.56 36.34
N ALA A 304 -2.60 -13.43 35.78
CA ALA A 304 -1.38 -13.17 36.52
C ALA A 304 -0.47 -12.16 35.81
N THR A 305 0.29 -11.40 36.59
CA THR A 305 1.07 -10.25 36.13
C THR A 305 2.47 -10.26 36.74
N LEU A 306 3.48 -9.94 35.93
CA LEU A 306 4.85 -9.69 36.37
C LEU A 306 5.26 -8.25 36.05
N SER A 307 5.91 -7.58 36.99
CA SER A 307 6.47 -6.24 36.80
C SER A 307 7.89 -6.14 37.34
N PHE A 308 8.73 -5.36 36.66
CA PHE A 308 10.16 -5.22 36.92
C PHE A 308 10.50 -3.75 37.13
N TYR A 309 11.17 -3.42 38.23
CA TYR A 309 11.56 -2.05 38.57
C TYR A 309 13.07 -1.95 38.79
N ASP A 310 13.68 -0.89 38.26
CA ASP A 310 15.12 -0.62 38.34
C ASP A 310 15.49 0.03 39.68
N GLY A 311 15.37 -0.75 40.76
CA GLY A 311 15.61 -0.29 42.11
C GLY A 311 15.09 -1.26 43.17
N THR A 312 14.85 -0.76 44.37
CA THR A 312 14.39 -1.56 45.52
C THR A 312 12.94 -1.29 45.92
N ALA A 313 12.28 -0.33 45.26
CA ALA A 313 10.91 0.09 45.58
C ALA A 313 10.06 0.23 44.31
N VAL A 314 8.74 0.09 44.45
CA VAL A 314 7.75 0.22 43.36
C VAL A 314 7.71 1.64 42.76
N THR A 315 8.25 2.63 43.48
CA THR A 315 8.44 4.01 42.99
C THR A 315 9.65 4.19 42.07
N SER A 316 10.47 3.15 41.90
CA SER A 316 11.63 3.18 41.00
C SER A 316 11.16 3.09 39.53
N PRO A 317 12.01 3.45 38.54
CA PRO A 317 11.64 3.34 37.12
C PRO A 317 11.17 1.93 36.75
N LEU A 318 10.01 1.83 36.10
CA LEU A 318 9.48 0.57 35.59
C LEU A 318 10.26 0.17 34.33
N LEU A 319 10.90 -1.00 34.37
CA LEU A 319 11.62 -1.58 33.22
C LEU A 319 10.66 -2.28 32.25
N GLY A 320 9.60 -2.87 32.79
CA GLY A 320 8.59 -3.57 32.00
C GLY A 320 7.51 -4.23 32.85
N THR A 321 6.35 -4.45 32.27
CA THR A 321 5.24 -5.21 32.86
C THR A 321 4.52 -5.98 31.76
N PHE A 322 4.08 -7.19 32.06
CA PHE A 322 3.26 -7.96 31.14
C PHE A 322 2.31 -8.89 31.89
N GLN A 323 1.17 -9.17 31.24
CA GLN A 323 0.21 -10.18 31.69
C GLN A 323 0.63 -11.55 31.16
N ILE A 324 0.46 -12.57 31.98
CA ILE A 324 0.84 -13.94 31.66
C ILE A 324 -0.36 -14.62 30.99
N ARG A 325 -0.13 -15.16 29.80
CA ARG A 325 -1.06 -16.00 29.02
C ARG A 325 -0.41 -17.35 28.73
N ASN A 326 -1.20 -18.34 28.35
CA ASN A 326 -0.64 -19.60 27.94
C ASN A 326 0.26 -19.42 26.68
N GLY A 327 1.52 -19.86 26.75
CA GLY A 327 2.49 -19.68 25.66
C GLY A 327 3.10 -18.28 25.51
N THR A 328 3.03 -17.43 26.55
CA THR A 328 3.65 -16.08 26.50
C THR A 328 5.17 -16.15 26.43
N ARG A 329 5.78 -15.41 25.50
CA ARG A 329 7.23 -15.34 25.25
C ARG A 329 7.73 -13.89 25.35
N PRO A 330 8.08 -13.41 26.55
CA PRO A 330 8.57 -12.06 26.75
C PRO A 330 10.05 -11.90 26.39
N GLN A 331 10.43 -10.68 26.00
CA GLN A 331 11.81 -10.21 25.92
C GLN A 331 12.51 -10.31 27.29
N SER A 332 13.82 -10.54 27.32
CA SER A 332 14.59 -10.48 28.55
C SER A 332 14.67 -9.04 29.09
N VAL A 333 14.57 -8.90 30.41
CA VAL A 333 14.60 -7.60 31.10
C VAL A 333 16.01 -7.35 31.62
N VAL A 334 16.59 -6.18 31.36
CA VAL A 334 17.90 -5.78 31.88
C VAL A 334 17.80 -4.54 32.75
N THR A 335 18.50 -4.50 33.87
CA THR A 335 18.60 -3.32 34.73
C THR A 335 19.59 -2.29 34.18
N THR A 336 19.43 -1.00 34.49
CA THR A 336 20.48 -0.01 34.25
C THR A 336 21.40 0.17 35.46
N ARG A 337 20.96 -0.30 36.62
CA ARG A 337 21.68 -0.23 37.90
C ARG A 337 21.89 -1.63 38.50
N ASN A 338 22.42 -1.67 39.71
CA ASN A 338 22.76 -2.89 40.42
C ASN A 338 21.64 -3.45 41.32
N ASN A 339 20.41 -2.91 41.25
CA ASN A 339 19.27 -3.35 42.05
C ASN A 339 18.06 -3.63 41.14
N LEU A 340 17.36 -4.74 41.38
CA LEU A 340 16.16 -5.14 40.66
C LEU A 340 15.05 -5.50 41.64
N LEU A 341 13.86 -4.93 41.49
CA LEU A 341 12.66 -5.36 42.19
C LEU A 341 11.72 -6.06 41.20
N VAL A 342 11.35 -7.30 41.51
CA VAL A 342 10.37 -8.08 40.75
C VAL A 342 9.12 -8.23 41.59
N THR A 343 7.94 -7.98 40.99
CA THR A 343 6.65 -8.17 41.65
C THR A 343 5.80 -9.15 40.86
N PHE A 344 5.24 -10.15 41.54
CA PHE A 344 4.34 -11.15 40.99
C PHE A 344 2.96 -11.05 41.64
N SER A 345 1.90 -11.05 40.82
CA SER A 345 0.51 -11.05 41.27
C SER A 345 -0.28 -12.06 40.46
N ALA A 346 -1.04 -12.94 41.10
CA ALA A 346 -1.93 -13.91 40.46
C ALA A 346 -3.31 -13.96 41.14
N ARG A 347 -4.37 -14.12 40.35
CA ARG A 347 -5.75 -14.26 40.85
C ARG A 347 -5.91 -15.58 41.63
N ASN A 348 -6.90 -15.62 42.52
CA ASN A 348 -7.28 -16.90 43.14
C ASN A 348 -7.86 -17.86 42.10
N GLU A 349 -7.86 -19.16 42.41
CA GLU A 349 -8.44 -20.21 41.55
C GLU A 349 -7.84 -20.34 40.14
N THR A 350 -6.61 -19.89 39.95
CA THR A 350 -5.87 -19.96 38.68
C THR A 350 -4.59 -20.77 38.87
N GLN A 351 -4.11 -21.38 37.80
CA GLN A 351 -2.84 -22.09 37.76
C GLN A 351 -1.85 -21.33 36.88
N THR A 352 -0.86 -20.73 37.53
CA THR A 352 0.21 -19.97 36.85
C THR A 352 1.56 -20.49 37.29
N GLU A 353 2.48 -20.66 36.35
CA GLU A 353 3.86 -21.04 36.61
C GLU A 353 4.81 -20.20 35.75
N VAL A 354 5.81 -19.59 36.39
CA VAL A 354 6.84 -18.79 35.73
C VAL A 354 8.20 -19.21 36.26
N LEU A 355 9.09 -19.64 35.37
CA LEU A 355 10.49 -19.95 35.68
C LEU A 355 11.41 -18.85 35.12
N MET A 356 12.14 -18.18 36.01
CA MET A 356 13.06 -17.09 35.68
C MET A 356 14.50 -17.47 36.02
N ALA A 357 15.42 -17.11 35.13
CA ALA A 357 16.86 -17.19 35.33
C ALA A 357 17.44 -15.76 35.34
N ILE A 358 18.02 -15.36 36.47
CA ILE A 358 18.61 -14.03 36.64
C ILE A 358 20.13 -14.17 36.55
N THR A 359 20.75 -13.49 35.61
CA THR A 359 22.21 -13.43 35.42
C THR A 359 22.72 -12.04 35.73
N ALA A 360 24.00 -11.91 36.10
CA ALA A 360 24.66 -10.62 36.28
C ALA A 360 25.94 -10.56 35.43
N GLY A 361 26.18 -9.42 34.78
CA GLY A 361 27.35 -9.21 33.93
C GLY A 361 27.55 -7.74 33.60
N ASP A 362 28.58 -7.44 32.79
CA ASP A 362 28.92 -6.07 32.39
C ASP A 362 27.90 -5.46 31.40
N GLY A 363 26.98 -6.28 30.88
CA GLY A 363 25.94 -5.88 29.94
C GLY A 363 24.81 -6.90 29.87
N LYS A 364 23.88 -6.68 28.93
CA LYS A 364 22.78 -7.60 28.67
C LYS A 364 23.31 -8.96 28.21
N ALA A 365 22.81 -10.05 28.78
CA ALA A 365 23.23 -11.40 28.40
C ALA A 365 22.90 -11.69 26.92
N HIS A 366 23.84 -12.28 26.17
CA HIS A 366 23.66 -12.59 24.76
C HIS A 366 23.02 -13.97 24.57
N ASP A 367 22.08 -14.08 23.63
CA ASP A 367 21.69 -15.38 23.08
C ASP A 367 22.78 -15.86 22.10
N LEU A 368 23.27 -14.94 21.27
CA LEU A 368 24.35 -15.18 20.31
C LEU A 368 25.23 -13.93 20.19
N ASN A 369 26.55 -14.13 20.29
CA ASN A 369 27.57 -13.11 20.03
C ASN A 369 28.54 -13.65 18.97
N VAL A 370 28.51 -13.06 17.77
CA VAL A 370 29.44 -13.33 16.68
C VAL A 370 30.32 -12.12 16.49
N SER A 371 31.64 -12.29 16.66
CA SER A 371 32.58 -11.18 16.56
C SER A 371 33.82 -11.53 15.75
N SER A 372 34.31 -10.54 14.99
CA SER A 372 35.55 -10.66 14.19
C SER A 372 35.59 -11.89 13.27
N SER A 373 34.45 -12.37 12.78
CA SER A 373 34.35 -13.65 12.06
C SER A 373 34.03 -13.47 10.57
N ILE A 374 34.26 -14.50 9.76
CA ILE A 374 33.92 -14.54 8.33
C ILE A 374 32.94 -15.69 8.11
N ILE A 375 31.74 -15.37 7.60
CA ILE A 375 30.69 -16.33 7.29
C ILE A 375 30.29 -16.15 5.83
N ALA A 376 30.84 -16.99 4.95
CA ALA A 376 30.74 -16.73 3.51
C ALA A 376 30.61 -17.97 2.63
N ASN A 377 30.08 -17.80 1.42
CA ASN A 377 29.98 -18.86 0.41
C ASN A 377 29.22 -20.11 0.90
N ASN A 378 28.24 -19.96 1.79
CA ASN A 378 27.40 -21.08 2.22
C ASN A 378 26.19 -21.21 1.27
N ASN A 379 25.76 -22.44 1.01
CA ASN A 379 24.63 -22.71 0.12
C ASN A 379 23.26 -22.44 0.80
N GLY A 380 23.24 -22.22 2.12
CA GLY A 380 22.11 -21.71 2.89
C GLY A 380 22.25 -20.23 3.25
N ARG A 381 21.66 -19.82 4.39
CA ARG A 381 21.78 -18.47 4.96
C ARG A 381 23.17 -18.31 5.60
N GLY A 382 23.64 -17.07 5.76
CA GLY A 382 24.88 -16.84 6.50
C GLY A 382 24.70 -17.15 7.99
N ILE A 383 23.93 -16.29 8.68
CA ILE A 383 23.58 -16.42 10.09
C ILE A 383 22.05 -16.52 10.19
N ALA A 384 21.53 -17.68 10.60
CA ALA A 384 20.12 -17.94 10.82
C ALA A 384 19.81 -18.02 12.30
N ILE A 385 18.84 -17.25 12.78
CA ILE A 385 18.49 -17.18 14.19
C ILE A 385 16.97 -17.29 14.34
N GLU A 386 16.50 -18.17 15.23
CA GLU A 386 15.08 -18.43 15.43
C GLU A 386 14.67 -18.20 16.91
N ASN A 387 13.59 -17.44 17.12
CA ASN A 387 12.94 -17.19 18.42
C ASN A 387 13.79 -16.50 19.49
N ILE A 388 14.52 -15.44 19.13
CA ILE A 388 15.38 -14.69 20.08
C ILE A 388 14.62 -14.14 21.29
N ARG A 389 15.24 -14.15 22.46
CA ARG A 389 14.65 -13.64 23.72
C ARG A 389 15.43 -12.48 24.31
N SER A 390 16.75 -12.50 24.21
CA SER A 390 17.63 -11.54 24.88
C SER A 390 18.34 -10.57 23.94
N LEU A 391 19.48 -10.94 23.37
CA LEU A 391 20.30 -10.08 22.52
C LEU A 391 21.13 -10.92 21.55
N VAL A 392 21.03 -10.58 20.27
CA VAL A 392 21.96 -11.02 19.23
C VAL A 392 22.94 -9.88 18.96
N HIS A 393 24.23 -10.17 19.00
CA HIS A 393 25.28 -9.22 18.68
C HIS A 393 26.19 -9.74 17.57
N ILE A 394 26.24 -9.01 16.46
CA ILE A 394 27.13 -9.28 15.32
C ILE A 394 28.05 -8.08 15.17
N HIS A 395 29.35 -8.28 15.40
CA HIS A 395 30.34 -7.19 15.44
C HIS A 395 31.55 -7.49 14.57
N ARG A 396 31.99 -6.52 13.74
CA ARG A 396 33.19 -6.68 12.89
C ARG A 396 33.20 -7.97 12.08
N THR A 397 32.06 -8.40 11.58
CA THR A 397 31.88 -9.69 10.92
C THR A 397 31.61 -9.50 9.43
N ILE A 398 32.15 -10.39 8.60
CA ILE A 398 31.88 -10.42 7.16
C ILE A 398 30.85 -11.51 6.89
N VAL A 399 29.73 -11.15 6.27
CA VAL A 399 28.67 -12.09 5.86
C VAL A 399 28.42 -11.94 4.36
N ALA A 400 28.96 -12.85 3.55
CA ALA A 400 29.00 -12.65 2.11
C ALA A 400 28.72 -13.89 1.25
N ASN A 401 28.14 -13.68 0.06
CA ASN A 401 27.95 -14.73 -0.96
C ASN A 401 27.19 -15.97 -0.45
N ASN A 402 26.22 -15.79 0.45
CA ASN A 402 25.38 -16.90 0.92
C ASN A 402 24.16 -17.07 -0.01
N SER A 403 23.72 -18.30 -0.22
CA SER A 403 22.88 -18.69 -1.37
C SER A 403 21.41 -18.94 -1.01
N HIS A 404 20.82 -18.12 -0.12
CA HIS A 404 19.45 -18.36 0.38
C HIS A 404 18.62 -17.08 0.55
N VAL A 405 18.06 -16.83 1.75
CA VAL A 405 17.04 -15.78 2.00
C VAL A 405 17.66 -14.49 2.47
N ALA A 406 18.71 -14.61 3.29
CA ALA A 406 19.47 -13.46 3.71
C ALA A 406 20.88 -13.87 4.16
N GLY A 407 21.78 -12.88 4.17
CA GLY A 407 23.05 -12.99 4.88
C GLY A 407 22.81 -13.18 6.38
N VAL A 408 22.10 -12.26 7.02
CA VAL A 408 21.68 -12.35 8.43
C VAL A 408 20.17 -12.42 8.50
N HIS A 409 19.63 -13.51 9.05
CA HIS A 409 18.19 -13.74 9.16
C HIS A 409 17.78 -13.99 10.61
N VAL A 410 16.94 -13.13 11.17
CA VAL A 410 16.31 -13.28 12.49
C VAL A 410 14.82 -13.55 12.30
N LEU A 411 14.39 -14.77 12.65
CA LEU A 411 13.02 -15.26 12.49
C LEU A 411 12.34 -15.43 13.86
N GLY A 412 11.41 -14.55 14.18
CA GLY A 412 10.62 -14.57 15.41
C GLY A 412 11.43 -14.21 16.65
N GLY A 413 10.71 -14.01 17.76
CA GLY A 413 11.27 -13.59 19.05
C GLY A 413 10.80 -12.21 19.50
N ALA A 414 11.38 -11.73 20.60
CA ALA A 414 11.17 -10.40 21.16
C ALA A 414 12.48 -9.73 21.66
N GLY A 415 13.65 -10.31 21.36
CA GLY A 415 14.97 -9.85 21.81
C GLY A 415 15.55 -8.65 21.06
N ASP A 416 16.72 -8.20 21.47
CA ASP A 416 17.44 -7.11 20.79
C ASP A 416 18.34 -7.66 19.68
N VAL A 417 18.52 -6.88 18.61
CA VAL A 417 19.40 -7.22 17.47
C VAL A 417 20.38 -6.08 17.28
N ASN A 418 21.67 -6.36 17.46
CA ASN A 418 22.73 -5.36 17.32
C ASN A 418 23.76 -5.83 16.28
N ILE A 419 23.82 -5.13 15.15
CA ILE A 419 24.75 -5.41 14.05
C ILE A 419 25.62 -4.17 13.85
N THR A 420 26.92 -4.29 14.11
CA THR A 420 27.83 -3.14 14.06
C THR A 420 29.14 -3.44 13.35
N TRP A 421 29.69 -2.44 12.67
CA TRP A 421 31.02 -2.52 12.03
C TRP A 421 31.18 -3.70 11.06
N SER A 422 30.08 -4.18 10.48
CA SER A 422 30.05 -5.44 9.73
C SER A 422 29.88 -5.21 8.23
N HIS A 423 30.40 -6.15 7.44
CA HIS A 423 30.32 -6.10 5.98
C HIS A 423 29.38 -7.20 5.47
N ILE A 424 28.28 -6.82 4.82
CA ILE A 424 27.24 -7.77 4.39
C ILE A 424 27.00 -7.58 2.89
N SER A 425 27.45 -8.54 2.07
CA SER A 425 27.48 -8.31 0.63
C SER A 425 27.32 -9.55 -0.24
N GLY A 426 26.74 -9.38 -1.43
CA GLY A 426 26.71 -10.44 -2.44
C GLY A 426 25.82 -11.62 -2.07
N ASN A 427 24.94 -11.48 -1.07
CA ASN A 427 24.05 -12.57 -0.67
C ASN A 427 22.89 -12.68 -1.67
N LEU A 428 22.51 -13.92 -1.96
CA LEU A 428 21.22 -14.22 -2.55
C LEU A 428 20.16 -13.92 -1.48
N GLY A 429 19.15 -13.12 -1.84
CA GLY A 429 18.16 -12.57 -0.91
C GLY A 429 18.64 -11.29 -0.21
N ASP A 430 18.13 -11.03 0.99
CA ASP A 430 18.39 -9.79 1.72
C ASP A 430 19.80 -9.75 2.34
N GLY A 431 20.35 -8.57 2.59
CA GLY A 431 21.53 -8.44 3.44
C GLY A 431 21.19 -8.82 4.89
N VAL A 432 20.29 -8.06 5.49
CA VAL A 432 19.76 -8.27 6.84
C VAL A 432 18.24 -8.37 6.77
N ASN A 433 17.68 -9.46 7.26
CA ASN A 433 16.24 -9.67 7.37
C ASN A 433 15.85 -9.99 8.82
N VAL A 434 15.00 -9.15 9.39
CA VAL A 434 14.51 -9.28 10.76
C VAL A 434 12.99 -9.33 10.75
N THR A 435 12.42 -10.50 11.04
CA THR A 435 10.98 -10.77 11.03
C THR A 435 10.51 -11.21 12.41
N TYR A 436 10.04 -10.29 13.26
CA TYR A 436 9.70 -10.68 14.64
C TYR A 436 8.76 -9.70 15.38
N ALA A 437 8.49 -9.96 16.67
CA ALA A 437 7.42 -9.29 17.43
C ALA A 437 7.89 -8.10 18.29
N GLY A 438 9.19 -7.78 18.27
CA GLY A 438 9.71 -6.48 18.69
C GLY A 438 10.98 -6.50 19.53
N GLY A 439 11.46 -5.34 19.97
CA GLY A 439 12.73 -5.15 20.68
C GLY A 439 13.52 -3.97 20.12
N ASN A 440 14.81 -3.85 20.44
CA ASN A 440 15.68 -2.81 19.89
C ASN A 440 16.56 -3.39 18.77
N GLN A 441 16.46 -2.82 17.56
CA GLN A 441 17.31 -3.14 16.42
C GLN A 441 18.29 -1.99 16.17
N ASN A 442 19.59 -2.25 16.30
CA ASN A 442 20.65 -1.29 15.97
C ASN A 442 21.51 -1.85 14.84
N ILE A 443 21.53 -1.15 13.71
CA ILE A 443 22.39 -1.44 12.57
C ILE A 443 23.23 -0.20 12.33
N SER A 444 24.51 -0.24 12.72
CA SER A 444 25.37 0.94 12.63
C SER A 444 26.80 0.66 12.17
N TRP A 445 27.37 1.61 11.42
CA TRP A 445 28.73 1.49 10.86
C TRP A 445 28.90 0.26 9.95
N CYS A 446 27.84 -0.16 9.26
CA CYS A 446 27.86 -1.34 8.39
C CYS A 446 28.02 -0.94 6.92
N ASP A 447 28.61 -1.84 6.13
CA ASP A 447 28.66 -1.74 4.66
C ASP A 447 27.82 -2.88 4.07
N ILE A 448 26.60 -2.55 3.62
CA ILE A 448 25.59 -3.48 3.13
C ILE A 448 25.37 -3.26 1.64
N ARG A 449 25.90 -4.15 0.79
CA ARG A 449 25.90 -3.90 -0.66
C ARG A 449 25.75 -5.11 -1.56
N ALA A 450 25.21 -4.87 -2.76
CA ALA A 450 25.15 -5.85 -3.84
C ALA A 450 24.42 -7.16 -3.46
N ASN A 451 23.39 -7.09 -2.62
CA ASN A 451 22.53 -8.24 -2.34
C ASN A 451 21.40 -8.32 -3.39
N SER A 452 20.96 -9.54 -3.74
CA SER A 452 19.92 -9.73 -4.76
C SER A 452 18.51 -9.37 -4.29
N GLY A 453 18.31 -9.26 -2.96
CA GLY A 453 17.10 -8.77 -2.31
C GLY A 453 17.28 -7.34 -1.79
N ARG A 454 16.76 -7.09 -0.60
CA ARG A 454 16.84 -5.80 0.10
C ARG A 454 18.16 -5.66 0.84
N GLY A 455 18.60 -4.43 1.11
CA GLY A 455 19.76 -4.22 1.98
C GLY A 455 19.43 -4.62 3.42
N VAL A 456 18.48 -3.91 4.02
CA VAL A 456 17.95 -4.17 5.36
C VAL A 456 16.43 -4.23 5.29
N SER A 457 15.84 -5.27 5.86
CA SER A 457 14.40 -5.46 5.95
C SER A 457 14.02 -5.75 7.40
N VAL A 458 13.15 -4.92 7.96
CA VAL A 458 12.59 -5.14 9.30
C VAL A 458 11.07 -5.17 9.19
N TRP A 459 10.49 -6.34 9.41
CA TRP A 459 9.04 -6.54 9.37
C TRP A 459 8.54 -7.06 10.72
N PHE A 460 7.47 -6.44 11.20
CA PHE A 460 6.73 -6.88 12.37
C PHE A 460 5.78 -8.05 12.12
N ASN A 461 5.82 -9.07 12.97
CA ASN A 461 4.82 -10.13 13.00
C ASN A 461 3.90 -9.95 14.23
N GLU A 462 2.60 -9.69 14.01
CA GLU A 462 1.60 -9.41 15.06
C GLU A 462 1.19 -10.62 15.92
N THR A 463 2.08 -11.59 16.14
CA THR A 463 1.81 -12.72 17.04
C THR A 463 1.64 -12.24 18.49
N ARG A 464 0.44 -12.42 19.06
CA ARG A 464 0.10 -11.98 20.42
C ARG A 464 0.89 -12.67 21.53
N GLU A 465 1.48 -13.82 21.26
CA GLU A 465 2.25 -14.63 22.23
C GLU A 465 3.59 -13.98 22.61
N ARG A 466 4.19 -13.21 21.70
CA ARG A 466 5.50 -12.59 21.92
C ARG A 466 5.36 -11.16 22.44
N VAL A 467 6.06 -10.83 23.52
CA VAL A 467 5.91 -9.56 24.24
C VAL A 467 7.25 -8.81 24.29
N ALA A 468 7.33 -7.69 23.58
CA ALA A 468 8.45 -6.74 23.66
C ALA A 468 8.06 -5.53 24.53
N PHE A 469 9.02 -4.97 25.27
CA PHE A 469 8.79 -3.81 26.15
C PHE A 469 8.99 -2.48 25.44
N ALA A 470 9.92 -2.44 24.48
CA ALA A 470 10.22 -1.29 23.65
C ALA A 470 10.41 -1.74 22.20
N GLN A 471 10.12 -0.82 21.28
CA GLN A 471 10.37 -1.01 19.85
C GLN A 471 11.17 0.16 19.31
N GLU A 472 12.43 -0.07 18.97
CA GLU A 472 13.30 0.93 18.39
C GLU A 472 14.09 0.34 17.23
N LEU A 473 14.09 1.03 16.08
CA LEU A 473 14.94 0.73 14.94
C LEU A 473 15.88 1.89 14.69
N VAL A 474 17.18 1.65 14.85
CA VAL A 474 18.24 2.60 14.51
C VAL A 474 19.07 2.05 13.36
N VAL A 475 19.08 2.77 12.25
CA VAL A 475 20.01 2.54 11.13
C VAL A 475 20.86 3.78 10.99
N SER A 476 22.15 3.70 11.32
CA SER A 476 23.01 4.89 11.34
C SER A 476 24.43 4.67 10.82
N TYR A 477 25.01 5.74 10.26
CA TYR A 477 26.41 5.76 9.79
C TYR A 477 26.80 4.59 8.89
N SER A 478 25.84 4.05 8.14
CA SER A 478 26.02 2.85 7.31
C SER A 478 25.97 3.18 5.83
N ASN A 479 26.68 2.39 5.03
CA ASN A 479 26.63 2.45 3.58
C ASN A 479 25.70 1.36 3.05
N ILE A 480 24.65 1.75 2.34
CA ILE A 480 23.66 0.83 1.77
C ILE A 480 23.62 1.08 0.26
N SER A 481 24.18 0.17 -0.53
CA SER A 481 24.39 0.42 -1.97
C SER A 481 24.18 -0.78 -2.88
N ALA A 482 23.79 -0.53 -4.14
CA ALA A 482 23.71 -1.54 -5.20
C ALA A 482 22.84 -2.79 -4.89
N ASN A 483 21.91 -2.72 -3.94
CA ASN A 483 20.93 -3.80 -3.72
C ASN A 483 19.85 -3.77 -4.82
N LEU A 484 19.37 -4.95 -5.24
CA LEU A 484 18.41 -5.04 -6.35
C LEU A 484 16.99 -4.59 -5.97
N GLN A 485 16.58 -4.80 -4.72
CA GLN A 485 15.30 -4.31 -4.18
C GLN A 485 15.51 -3.05 -3.31
N GLN A 486 14.71 -2.86 -2.27
CA GLN A 486 14.80 -1.69 -1.39
C GLN A 486 16.14 -1.66 -0.64
N GLY A 487 16.68 -0.46 -0.43
CA GLY A 487 17.86 -0.28 0.43
C GLY A 487 17.52 -0.61 1.89
N LEU A 488 16.50 0.06 2.43
CA LEU A 488 15.94 -0.14 3.75
C LEU A 488 14.41 -0.23 3.65
N PHE A 489 13.85 -1.33 4.14
CA PHE A 489 12.42 -1.54 4.24
C PHE A 489 11.99 -1.62 5.71
N VAL A 490 11.00 -0.79 6.07
CA VAL A 490 10.42 -0.70 7.41
C VAL A 490 8.95 -1.08 7.29
N GLY A 491 8.60 -2.28 7.77
CA GLY A 491 7.24 -2.82 7.71
C GLY A 491 6.24 -2.07 8.58
N ASN A 492 4.97 -2.46 8.49
CA ASN A 492 3.88 -1.81 9.22
C ASN A 492 3.95 -2.11 10.74
N TYR A 493 4.12 -1.07 11.58
CA TYR A 493 4.13 -1.16 13.04
C TYR A 493 2.85 -0.62 13.67
N CYS A 494 2.05 -1.52 14.24
CA CYS A 494 0.85 -1.15 15.00
C CYS A 494 1.08 -1.04 16.52
N ARG A 495 2.30 -0.74 16.97
CA ARG A 495 2.59 -0.43 18.39
C ARG A 495 3.47 0.81 18.46
N SER A 496 3.58 1.40 19.64
CA SER A 496 4.50 2.51 19.89
C SER A 496 5.92 2.10 19.47
N ALA A 497 6.45 2.75 18.44
CA ALA A 497 7.74 2.44 17.85
C ALA A 497 8.49 3.72 17.51
N PHE A 498 9.81 3.67 17.61
CA PHE A 498 10.70 4.75 17.17
C PHE A 498 11.61 4.25 16.05
N VAL A 499 11.63 4.97 14.92
CA VAL A 499 12.47 4.66 13.76
C VAL A 499 13.41 5.83 13.52
N ASN A 500 14.70 5.58 13.60
CA ASN A 500 15.76 6.56 13.39
C ASN A 500 16.69 6.12 12.25
N ILE A 501 16.72 6.89 11.18
CA ILE A 501 17.57 6.66 10.00
C ILE A 501 18.47 7.87 9.86
N SER A 502 19.70 7.79 10.37
CA SER A 502 20.57 8.97 10.47
C SER A 502 22.01 8.75 10.02
N GLY A 503 22.56 9.66 9.20
CA GLY A 503 23.97 9.64 8.82
C GLY A 503 24.36 8.56 7.80
N ASN A 504 23.41 7.98 7.07
CA ASN A 504 23.67 6.89 6.12
C ASN A 504 23.94 7.40 4.70
N VAL A 505 24.58 6.55 3.90
CA VAL A 505 24.75 6.77 2.45
C VAL A 505 23.96 5.71 1.70
N PHE A 506 23.03 6.16 0.86
CA PHE A 506 22.27 5.33 -0.07
C PHE A 506 22.73 5.61 -1.49
N TRP A 507 23.35 4.62 -2.15
CA TRP A 507 23.99 4.83 -3.44
C TRP A 507 23.65 3.72 -4.45
N ASN A 508 23.24 4.15 -5.66
CA ASN A 508 23.05 3.27 -6.82
C ASN A 508 22.10 2.08 -6.55
N GLY A 509 21.08 2.29 -5.71
CA GLY A 509 20.04 1.30 -5.46
C GLY A 509 19.13 1.10 -6.67
N LYS A 510 18.73 -0.14 -6.95
CA LYS A 510 17.78 -0.48 -8.03
C LYS A 510 16.32 -0.41 -7.58
N GLY A 511 16.04 -0.62 -6.30
CA GLY A 511 14.75 -0.34 -5.67
C GLY A 511 14.70 1.02 -4.97
N ASP A 512 13.64 1.25 -4.19
CA ASP A 512 13.51 2.45 -3.38
C ASP A 512 14.56 2.43 -2.25
N ALA A 513 15.25 3.54 -2.00
CA ALA A 513 16.34 3.56 -1.03
C ALA A 513 15.83 3.38 0.41
N VAL A 514 14.74 4.08 0.78
CA VAL A 514 14.04 3.93 2.05
C VAL A 514 12.53 3.82 1.79
N ASP A 515 11.91 2.74 2.25
CA ASP A 515 10.47 2.51 2.16
C ASP A 515 9.89 2.25 3.57
N ILE A 516 8.90 3.05 3.97
CA ILE A 516 8.31 3.01 5.32
C ILE A 516 6.81 2.87 5.25
N TRP A 517 6.29 1.83 5.90
CA TRP A 517 4.87 1.56 5.99
C TRP A 517 4.34 1.88 7.38
N SER A 518 3.13 2.46 7.43
CA SER A 518 2.52 2.92 8.69
C SER A 518 1.27 2.13 9.06
N CYS A 519 0.91 2.17 10.34
CA CYS A 519 -0.25 1.45 10.87
C CYS A 519 -1.57 2.16 10.66
N TRP A 520 -2.60 1.37 10.32
CA TRP A 520 -3.96 1.84 10.05
C TRP A 520 -4.91 1.66 11.26
N ASN A 521 -4.38 1.31 12.43
CA ASN A 521 -5.19 1.05 13.61
C ASN A 521 -5.13 2.22 14.62
N GLU A 522 -6.28 2.84 14.86
CA GLU A 522 -6.44 4.03 15.72
C GLU A 522 -6.18 3.77 17.21
N THR A 523 -6.18 2.52 17.68
CA THR A 523 -6.03 2.22 19.12
C THR A 523 -4.61 2.39 19.64
N TYR A 524 -3.63 2.50 18.75
CA TYR A 524 -2.22 2.47 19.09
C TYR A 524 -1.56 3.84 18.94
N ASP A 525 -0.51 4.06 19.74
CA ASP A 525 0.31 5.27 19.65
C ASP A 525 0.90 5.46 18.26
N PRO A 526 1.07 6.71 17.80
CA PRO A 526 1.65 6.98 16.50
C PRO A 526 3.12 6.57 16.42
N LEU A 527 3.53 6.08 15.24
CA LEU A 527 4.92 5.80 14.91
C LEU A 527 5.74 7.10 14.98
N LYS A 528 6.84 7.08 15.74
CA LYS A 528 7.79 8.20 15.82
C LYS A 528 8.91 7.99 14.79
N LEU A 529 9.11 8.95 13.91
CA LEU A 529 10.06 8.84 12.80
C LEU A 529 11.08 9.99 12.79
N GLN A 530 12.36 9.67 12.60
CA GLN A 530 13.44 10.62 12.37
C GLN A 530 14.30 10.15 11.19
N ILE A 531 14.38 10.97 10.14
CA ILE A 531 15.28 10.74 8.99
C ILE A 531 16.16 11.97 8.81
N GLY A 532 17.45 11.88 9.14
CA GLY A 532 18.31 13.04 8.96
C GLY A 532 19.78 12.80 8.68
N HIS A 533 20.44 13.80 8.12
CA HIS A 533 21.87 13.74 7.77
C HIS A 533 22.24 12.58 6.81
N ASN A 534 21.28 12.07 6.03
CA ASN A 534 21.55 11.02 5.05
C ASN A 534 21.93 11.61 3.68
N ARG A 535 22.69 10.84 2.90
CA ARG A 535 23.05 11.18 1.51
C ARG A 535 22.45 10.14 0.57
N PHE A 536 21.59 10.59 -0.34
CA PHE A 536 20.98 9.77 -1.38
C PHE A 536 21.58 10.16 -2.73
N ILE A 537 22.26 9.21 -3.39
CA ILE A 537 23.08 9.51 -4.58
C ILE A 537 22.74 8.52 -5.69
N ALA A 538 22.36 9.03 -6.87
CA ALA A 538 22.22 8.25 -8.09
C ALA A 538 21.36 6.97 -7.98
N ASN A 539 20.30 6.96 -7.18
CA ASN A 539 19.39 5.81 -7.11
C ASN A 539 18.45 5.78 -8.34
N GLU A 540 18.06 4.56 -8.75
CA GLU A 540 17.22 4.35 -9.94
C GLU A 540 15.72 4.58 -9.65
N LYS A 541 15.25 4.34 -8.42
CA LYS A 541 13.87 4.61 -7.97
C LYS A 541 13.80 5.73 -6.92
N LEU A 542 12.80 5.72 -6.03
CA LEU A 542 12.59 6.80 -5.05
C LEU A 542 13.68 6.74 -3.96
N ALA A 543 14.13 7.91 -3.50
CA ALA A 543 15.02 7.98 -2.35
C ALA A 543 14.25 7.70 -1.04
N ILE A 544 13.08 8.31 -0.89
CA ILE A 544 12.19 8.09 0.25
C ILE A 544 10.77 7.86 -0.26
N ASN A 545 10.20 6.70 0.07
CA ASN A 545 8.80 6.37 -0.15
C ASN A 545 8.10 6.14 1.19
N MET A 546 7.03 6.89 1.44
CA MET A 546 6.15 6.70 2.59
C MET A 546 4.72 6.68 2.07
N ALA A 547 4.20 5.47 1.82
CA ALA A 547 2.87 5.27 1.26
C ALA A 547 2.25 3.95 1.77
N PRO A 548 1.25 3.97 2.67
CA PRO A 548 0.55 5.16 3.16
C PRO A 548 1.20 5.80 4.41
N VAL A 549 0.98 7.10 4.59
CA VAL A 549 1.24 7.82 5.85
C VAL A 549 -0.03 7.97 6.67
N ALA A 550 -0.12 7.23 7.76
CA ALA A 550 -1.19 7.26 8.74
C ALA A 550 -0.61 7.03 10.14
N ASN A 551 -1.22 7.59 11.18
CA ASN A 551 -0.80 7.42 12.58
C ASN A 551 0.72 7.61 12.81
N MET A 552 1.28 8.72 12.31
CA MET A 552 2.73 8.93 12.29
C MET A 552 3.10 10.37 12.69
N VAL A 553 4.14 10.51 13.50
CA VAL A 553 4.74 11.78 13.88
C VAL A 553 6.24 11.72 13.58
N GLY A 554 6.78 12.69 12.84
CA GLY A 554 8.19 12.62 12.50
C GLY A 554 8.80 13.83 11.82
N THR A 555 10.12 13.75 11.64
CA THR A 555 10.95 14.80 11.04
C THR A 555 11.87 14.24 9.97
N ILE A 556 11.99 14.95 8.85
CA ILE A 556 12.94 14.67 7.76
C ILE A 556 13.79 15.92 7.56
N GLU A 557 15.04 15.89 8.00
CA GLU A 557 15.88 17.10 8.01
C GLU A 557 17.36 16.87 7.70
N HIS A 558 18.02 17.88 7.13
CA HIS A 558 19.45 17.85 6.82
C HIS A 558 19.88 16.71 5.87
N ASN A 559 18.99 16.22 5.00
CA ASN A 559 19.32 15.20 4.01
C ASN A 559 19.77 15.84 2.69
N PHE A 560 20.67 15.14 1.98
CA PHE A 560 21.21 15.55 0.68
C PHE A 560 20.79 14.56 -0.40
N PHE A 561 20.02 15.02 -1.38
CA PHE A 561 19.53 14.23 -2.51
C PHE A 561 20.16 14.73 -3.80
N PHE A 562 20.97 13.87 -4.43
CA PHE A 562 21.76 14.23 -5.59
C PHE A 562 21.62 13.21 -6.73
N GLU A 563 21.42 13.73 -7.95
CA GLU A 563 21.35 12.95 -9.19
C GLU A 563 20.41 11.73 -9.15
N GLN A 564 19.30 11.80 -8.41
CA GLN A 564 18.27 10.76 -8.46
C GLN A 564 17.69 10.64 -9.88
N ARG A 565 17.42 9.41 -10.35
CA ARG A 565 17.13 9.13 -11.77
C ARG A 565 15.64 9.08 -12.14
N LYS A 566 14.72 8.95 -11.17
CA LYS A 566 13.26 8.80 -11.42
C LYS A 566 12.37 9.77 -10.66
N ALA A 567 12.53 9.89 -9.35
CA ALA A 567 11.86 10.84 -8.47
C ALA A 567 12.56 10.76 -7.11
N THR A 568 12.43 11.77 -6.25
CA THR A 568 13.19 11.77 -4.99
C THR A 568 12.35 11.34 -3.79
N MET A 569 11.24 12.01 -3.52
CA MET A 569 10.45 11.76 -2.32
C MET A 569 8.96 11.66 -2.64
N ARG A 570 8.30 10.63 -2.11
CA ARG A 570 6.85 10.45 -2.17
C ARG A 570 6.29 10.23 -0.76
N ILE A 571 5.35 11.08 -0.37
CA ILE A 571 4.59 11.00 0.87
C ILE A 571 3.12 11.03 0.50
N PHE A 572 2.42 9.94 0.76
CA PHE A 572 1.04 9.74 0.33
C PHE A 572 0.29 8.91 1.37
N SER A 573 -0.99 9.16 1.63
CA SER A 573 -1.78 8.35 2.56
C SER A 573 -2.91 7.55 1.90
N GLY A 574 -3.31 7.91 0.69
CA GLY A 574 -4.56 7.43 0.10
C GLY A 574 -5.80 8.08 0.75
N ASP A 575 -6.95 7.80 0.16
CA ASP A 575 -8.24 8.43 0.52
C ASP A 575 -9.25 7.41 1.05
N THR A 576 -8.77 6.50 1.90
CA THR A 576 -9.64 5.58 2.65
C THR A 576 -10.19 6.26 3.92
N PRO A 577 -11.44 5.97 4.32
CA PRO A 577 -12.06 6.61 5.49
C PRO A 577 -11.34 6.29 6.80
N GLU A 578 -10.65 5.15 6.88
CA GLU A 578 -9.83 4.77 8.03
C GLU A 578 -8.62 5.70 8.18
N VAL A 579 -7.95 6.02 7.08
CA VAL A 579 -6.73 6.85 7.09
C VAL A 579 -7.04 8.33 7.33
N GLU A 580 -8.19 8.81 6.87
CA GLU A 580 -8.68 10.19 7.09
C GLU A 580 -8.78 10.60 8.57
N LEU A 581 -8.98 9.65 9.48
CA LEU A 581 -9.18 9.91 10.92
C LEU A 581 -7.87 9.85 11.74
N LEU A 582 -6.83 9.24 11.18
CA LEU A 582 -5.57 8.99 11.87
C LEU A 582 -4.68 10.25 11.87
N PRO A 583 -3.98 10.54 13.00
CA PRO A 583 -3.13 11.72 13.11
C PRO A 583 -1.86 11.57 12.26
N VAL A 584 -1.47 12.65 11.59
CA VAL A 584 -0.22 12.73 10.83
C VAL A 584 0.45 14.07 11.14
N ARG A 585 1.68 14.07 11.64
CA ARG A 585 2.47 15.29 11.86
C ARG A 585 3.88 15.10 11.34
N LEU A 586 4.15 15.61 10.14
CA LEU A 586 5.47 15.53 9.52
C LEU A 586 6.04 16.92 9.30
N LYS A 587 7.32 17.10 9.65
CA LYS A 587 8.10 18.30 9.33
C LYS A 587 9.27 17.91 8.43
N ILE A 588 9.35 18.51 7.25
CA ILE A 588 10.39 18.27 6.26
C ILE A 588 11.14 19.59 6.09
N SER A 589 12.33 19.71 6.66
CA SER A 589 13.07 20.97 6.61
C SER A 589 14.56 20.85 6.44
N ASP A 590 15.19 21.90 5.90
CA ASP A 590 16.64 22.01 5.84
C ASP A 590 17.29 20.89 4.96
N ASN A 591 16.55 20.38 3.96
CA ASN A 591 17.05 19.38 3.01
C ASN A 591 17.49 20.03 1.69
N TYR A 592 18.44 19.39 1.01
CA TYR A 592 18.99 19.81 -0.27
C TYR A 592 18.66 18.81 -1.37
N PHE A 593 18.02 19.27 -2.44
CA PHE A 593 17.68 18.52 -3.63
C PHE A 593 18.38 19.15 -4.82
N GLU A 594 19.46 18.53 -5.32
CA GLU A 594 20.24 19.07 -6.43
C GLU A 594 20.35 18.09 -7.60
N ARG A 595 20.15 18.58 -8.83
CA ARG A 595 20.33 17.83 -10.10
C ARG A 595 19.52 16.52 -10.19
N ASN A 596 18.41 16.42 -9.47
CA ASN A 596 17.52 15.26 -9.52
C ASN A 596 16.62 15.32 -10.77
N ARG A 597 16.21 14.15 -11.26
CA ARG A 597 15.38 14.01 -12.47
C ARG A 597 14.13 13.17 -12.25
N GLY A 598 13.11 13.48 -13.04
CA GLY A 598 12.00 12.58 -13.39
C GLY A 598 10.61 13.22 -13.29
N ILE A 599 9.57 12.54 -12.81
CA ILE A 599 8.20 13.11 -12.89
C ILE A 599 7.94 14.21 -11.85
N TYR A 600 8.54 14.10 -10.68
CA TYR A 600 8.57 15.14 -9.65
C TYR A 600 9.84 14.95 -8.81
N VAL A 601 10.28 16.00 -8.11
CA VAL A 601 11.32 15.83 -7.09
C VAL A 601 10.67 15.39 -5.78
N VAL A 602 9.66 16.14 -5.32
CA VAL A 602 8.96 15.87 -4.07
C VAL A 602 7.45 15.87 -4.31
N SER A 603 6.77 14.80 -3.91
CA SER A 603 5.31 14.73 -3.85
C SER A 603 4.84 14.53 -2.42
N ILE A 604 4.06 15.48 -1.90
CA ILE A 604 3.62 15.48 -0.49
C ILE A 604 2.12 15.66 -0.36
N GLY A 605 1.50 14.76 0.40
CA GLY A 605 0.16 14.95 0.92
C GLY A 605 -0.31 13.75 1.74
N ALA A 606 -1.19 14.02 2.68
CA ALA A 606 -1.95 13.00 3.38
C ALA A 606 -3.28 12.81 2.64
N SER A 607 -4.42 12.75 3.36
CA SER A 607 -5.71 12.55 2.68
C SER A 607 -6.26 13.86 2.14
N GLN A 608 -6.92 13.79 0.98
CA GLN A 608 -7.55 14.92 0.31
C GLN A 608 -8.82 15.43 1.01
N PHE A 609 -9.42 14.61 1.89
CA PHE A 609 -10.77 14.84 2.44
C PHE A 609 -10.78 15.19 3.93
N VAL A 610 -9.65 15.64 4.46
CA VAL A 610 -9.47 15.90 5.89
C VAL A 610 -10.28 17.12 6.32
N ARG A 611 -11.32 16.90 7.13
CA ARG A 611 -12.10 17.96 7.81
C ARG A 611 -11.52 18.40 9.15
N SER A 612 -10.44 17.77 9.63
CA SER A 612 -9.88 17.99 10.97
C SER A 612 -8.41 18.44 10.93
N SER A 613 -7.98 19.30 11.85
CA SER A 613 -6.58 19.76 11.97
C SER A 613 -5.59 18.67 12.44
N ARG A 614 -5.96 17.39 12.34
CA ARG A 614 -5.19 16.24 12.85
C ARG A 614 -4.06 15.80 11.92
N GLN A 615 -4.15 16.12 10.64
CA GLN A 615 -3.11 15.84 9.64
C GLN A 615 -2.45 17.14 9.21
N ASN A 616 -1.12 17.21 9.32
CA ASN A 616 -0.32 18.37 8.95
C ASN A 616 1.06 17.91 8.47
N ILE A 617 1.45 18.36 7.26
CA ILE A 617 2.77 18.14 6.68
C ILE A 617 3.37 19.51 6.37
N LEU A 618 4.44 19.89 7.07
CA LEU A 618 5.12 21.16 6.85
C LEU A 618 6.41 20.94 6.05
N PHE A 619 6.48 21.49 4.84
CA PHE A 619 7.66 21.49 3.97
C PHE A 619 8.29 22.89 3.95
N THR A 620 9.41 23.08 4.65
CA THR A 620 9.97 24.42 4.89
C THR A 620 11.49 24.47 4.93
N ARG A 621 12.12 25.58 4.53
CA ARG A 621 13.58 25.76 4.48
C ARG A 621 14.32 24.70 3.67
N ASN A 622 13.71 24.16 2.61
CA ASN A 622 14.38 23.23 1.71
C ASN A 622 14.93 23.98 0.47
N PHE A 623 16.03 23.46 -0.07
CA PHE A 623 16.69 24.00 -1.26
C PHE A 623 16.52 23.01 -2.42
N LEU A 624 15.82 23.42 -3.47
CA LEU A 624 15.55 22.61 -4.66
C LEU A 624 16.15 23.31 -5.86
N LEU A 625 17.37 22.89 -6.24
CA LEU A 625 18.22 23.58 -7.20
C LEU A 625 18.55 22.70 -8.41
N ARG A 626 18.39 23.26 -9.62
CA ARG A 626 18.83 22.63 -10.89
C ARG A 626 18.26 21.22 -11.12
N ASN A 627 17.10 20.90 -10.53
CA ASN A 627 16.37 19.68 -10.81
C ASN A 627 15.65 19.80 -12.16
N THR A 628 15.36 18.67 -12.79
CA THR A 628 14.69 18.62 -14.10
C THR A 628 13.53 17.65 -14.03
N VAL A 629 12.31 18.16 -14.14
CA VAL A 629 11.12 17.31 -14.22
C VAL A 629 10.49 17.32 -15.61
N ALA A 630 9.96 16.17 -16.04
CA ALA A 630 9.37 16.01 -17.36
C ALA A 630 8.19 15.03 -17.34
N GLU A 631 7.17 15.33 -18.15
CA GLU A 631 6.04 14.42 -18.36
C GLU A 631 6.50 13.17 -19.11
N PRO A 632 6.18 11.95 -18.61
CA PRO A 632 6.66 10.72 -19.21
C PRO A 632 5.99 10.42 -20.56
N PHE A 633 4.76 10.91 -20.76
CA PHE A 633 3.99 10.71 -21.98
C PHE A 633 3.60 12.05 -22.59
N PRO A 634 4.47 12.72 -23.37
CA PRO A 634 4.20 14.04 -23.94
C PRO A 634 2.96 14.08 -24.86
N SER A 635 2.56 12.92 -25.40
CA SER A 635 1.35 12.78 -26.22
C SER A 635 0.05 12.64 -25.41
N LEU A 636 0.15 12.58 -24.07
CA LEU A 636 -0.96 12.36 -23.12
C LEU A 636 -0.91 13.38 -21.98
N ASN A 637 -1.86 14.31 -21.95
CA ASN A 637 -2.04 15.35 -20.96
C ASN A 637 -2.79 14.83 -19.75
N PRO A 638 -2.16 14.75 -18.57
CA PRO A 638 -2.88 14.38 -17.37
C PRO A 638 -3.83 15.49 -16.91
N ARG A 639 -4.86 15.11 -16.16
CA ARG A 639 -5.84 16.03 -15.58
C ARG A 639 -5.61 16.25 -14.08
N ASN A 640 -5.34 15.18 -13.35
CA ASN A 640 -5.22 15.19 -11.89
C ASN A 640 -3.78 15.17 -11.41
N ARG A 641 -2.82 15.07 -12.33
CA ARG A 641 -1.39 15.09 -12.06
C ARG A 641 -0.68 16.05 -13.00
N VAL A 642 0.51 16.47 -12.59
CA VAL A 642 1.43 17.28 -13.37
C VAL A 642 2.85 17.01 -12.90
N SER A 643 3.80 17.07 -13.83
CA SER A 643 5.22 17.03 -13.54
C SER A 643 5.70 18.40 -13.10
N ALA A 644 5.90 18.57 -11.79
CA ALA A 644 6.43 19.76 -11.16
C ALA A 644 7.50 19.38 -10.15
N VAL A 645 8.38 20.33 -9.79
CA VAL A 645 9.45 20.07 -8.82
C VAL A 645 8.86 19.65 -7.47
N VAL A 646 7.89 20.42 -6.96
CA VAL A 646 7.11 20.09 -5.76
C VAL A 646 5.65 19.87 -6.15
N THR A 647 5.08 18.74 -5.77
CA THR A 647 3.66 18.45 -5.98
C THR A 647 2.94 18.28 -4.64
N VAL A 648 1.77 18.90 -4.53
CA VAL A 648 0.95 18.93 -3.31
C VAL A 648 -0.32 18.12 -3.56
N SER A 649 -0.48 17.00 -2.85
CA SER A 649 -1.60 16.08 -3.03
C SER A 649 -2.65 16.15 -1.91
N SER A 650 -2.55 17.11 -0.98
CA SER A 650 -3.61 17.39 0.00
C SER A 650 -3.48 18.81 0.55
N ALA A 651 -4.60 19.39 1.00
CA ALA A 651 -4.60 20.71 1.66
C ALA A 651 -3.87 20.74 3.01
N SER A 652 -3.64 19.57 3.63
CA SER A 652 -2.86 19.42 4.85
C SER A 652 -1.35 19.60 4.66
N ALA A 653 -0.86 19.63 3.42
CA ALA A 653 0.54 19.87 3.10
C ALA A 653 0.78 21.36 2.83
N ILE A 654 1.70 21.95 3.61
CA ILE A 654 2.04 23.37 3.58
C ILE A 654 3.45 23.52 3.03
N VAL A 655 3.61 24.25 1.92
CA VAL A 655 4.90 24.57 1.29
C VAL A 655 5.27 26.00 1.66
N TYR A 656 6.25 26.20 2.54
CA TYR A 656 6.51 27.51 3.13
C TYR A 656 7.99 27.80 3.31
N ARG A 657 8.50 28.96 2.86
CA ARG A 657 9.92 29.34 3.03
C ARG A 657 10.92 28.36 2.42
N ASN A 658 10.71 27.95 1.18
CA ASN A 658 11.65 27.12 0.42
C ASN A 658 12.30 27.93 -0.70
N ILE A 659 13.47 27.47 -1.15
CA ILE A 659 14.19 28.02 -2.31
C ILE A 659 14.00 27.07 -3.50
N LEU A 660 13.20 27.49 -4.49
CA LEU A 660 12.90 26.72 -5.69
C LEU A 660 13.50 27.42 -6.92
N GLN A 661 14.50 26.81 -7.54
CA GLN A 661 15.16 27.35 -8.73
C GLN A 661 15.58 26.24 -9.69
N ASN A 662 14.67 25.91 -10.60
CA ASN A 662 14.80 24.75 -11.49
C ASN A 662 14.46 25.14 -12.93
N PRO A 663 15.36 25.85 -13.64
CA PRO A 663 15.10 26.37 -14.98
C PRO A 663 14.84 25.27 -16.02
N GLY A 664 15.34 24.04 -15.80
CA GLY A 664 15.10 22.89 -16.68
C GLY A 664 13.72 22.24 -16.52
N SER A 665 12.97 22.59 -15.48
CA SER A 665 11.61 22.09 -15.21
C SER A 665 10.58 23.10 -15.72
N ARG A 666 9.40 22.68 -16.18
CA ARG A 666 8.33 23.61 -16.60
C ARG A 666 7.64 24.31 -15.43
N TYR A 667 7.34 23.56 -14.37
CA TYR A 667 6.66 24.06 -13.17
C TYR A 667 7.49 23.81 -11.92
N GLU A 668 7.56 24.80 -11.03
CA GLU A 668 8.15 24.66 -9.69
C GLU A 668 7.18 23.98 -8.72
N LEU A 669 5.88 24.31 -8.82
CA LEU A 669 4.83 23.80 -7.96
C LEU A 669 3.66 23.25 -8.77
N GLY A 670 3.10 22.11 -8.36
CA GLY A 670 1.89 21.52 -8.92
C GLY A 670 0.90 21.09 -7.84
N VAL A 671 -0.39 21.33 -8.04
CA VAL A 671 -1.47 20.84 -7.16
C VAL A 671 -2.07 19.55 -7.75
N HIS A 672 -2.25 18.50 -6.95
CA HIS A 672 -2.74 17.17 -7.40
C HIS A 672 -4.04 16.73 -6.70
N PHE A 673 -4.68 17.57 -5.88
CA PHE A 673 -5.92 17.20 -5.19
C PHE A 673 -7.15 17.95 -5.73
N GLU A 674 -8.27 17.22 -5.78
CA GLU A 674 -9.53 17.67 -6.36
C GLU A 674 -10.44 18.33 -5.31
N ASP A 675 -10.08 19.53 -4.84
CA ASP A 675 -10.93 20.30 -3.92
C ASP A 675 -10.95 21.79 -4.26
N GLN A 676 -11.95 22.22 -5.04
CA GLN A 676 -12.13 23.62 -5.43
C GLN A 676 -12.42 24.56 -4.24
N SER A 677 -12.92 24.01 -3.12
CA SER A 677 -13.26 24.77 -1.90
C SER A 677 -12.06 25.06 -1.01
N SER A 678 -10.93 24.39 -1.29
CA SER A 678 -9.71 24.46 -0.50
C SER A 678 -8.57 25.07 -1.31
N ASN A 679 -7.54 25.53 -0.60
CA ASN A 679 -6.36 26.15 -1.17
C ASN A 679 -5.10 25.42 -0.71
N ALA A 680 -4.13 25.27 -1.61
CA ALA A 680 -2.80 24.79 -1.30
C ALA A 680 -1.92 25.98 -0.87
N ASN A 681 -1.46 26.00 0.38
CA ASN A 681 -0.59 27.07 0.86
C ASN A 681 0.84 26.88 0.33
N ALA A 682 1.26 27.80 -0.53
CA ALA A 682 2.59 27.86 -1.13
C ALA A 682 3.24 29.25 -0.96
N SER A 683 2.87 29.95 0.11
CA SER A 683 3.34 31.31 0.37
C SER A 683 4.78 31.34 0.88
N HIS A 684 5.42 32.50 0.73
CA HIS A 684 6.76 32.79 1.21
C HIS A 684 7.84 31.87 0.64
N ASN A 685 7.69 31.35 -0.59
CA ASN A 685 8.75 30.60 -1.26
C ASN A 685 9.48 31.48 -2.29
N TRP A 686 10.73 31.17 -2.61
CA TRP A 686 11.40 31.73 -3.78
C TRP A 686 11.13 30.83 -4.99
N PHE A 687 10.68 31.41 -6.10
CA PHE A 687 10.31 30.67 -7.33
C PHE A 687 11.26 30.96 -8.51
N GLY A 688 12.39 31.62 -8.27
CA GLY A 688 13.37 31.99 -9.31
C GLY A 688 13.13 33.35 -9.98
N TYR A 689 11.97 33.98 -9.76
CA TYR A 689 11.58 35.24 -10.40
C TYR A 689 11.11 36.28 -9.39
N LYS A 690 11.22 37.56 -9.77
CA LYS A 690 10.82 38.70 -8.92
C LYS A 690 9.44 39.28 -9.25
N ARG A 691 8.86 38.93 -10.41
CA ARG A 691 7.55 39.42 -10.87
C ARG A 691 6.48 38.34 -10.69
N SER A 692 5.32 38.72 -10.16
CA SER A 692 4.19 37.79 -9.95
C SER A 692 3.76 37.09 -11.24
N THR A 693 3.82 37.75 -12.40
CA THR A 693 3.47 37.15 -13.71
C THR A 693 4.34 35.96 -14.06
N ASP A 694 5.65 36.10 -13.86
CA ASP A 694 6.61 35.05 -14.21
C ASP A 694 6.47 33.85 -13.24
N VAL A 695 6.14 34.12 -11.97
CA VAL A 695 5.85 33.08 -10.96
C VAL A 695 4.53 32.37 -11.27
N TYR A 696 3.51 33.10 -11.69
CA TYR A 696 2.19 32.57 -12.02
C TYR A 696 2.26 31.49 -13.12
N ASP A 697 3.09 31.67 -14.14
CA ASP A 697 3.30 30.67 -15.21
C ASP A 697 4.12 29.45 -14.78
N ARG A 698 4.83 29.53 -13.64
CA ARG A 698 5.63 28.45 -13.05
C ARG A 698 4.86 27.55 -12.10
N ILE A 699 3.59 27.87 -11.83
CA ILE A 699 2.71 27.11 -10.94
C ILE A 699 1.66 26.40 -11.79
N PHE A 700 1.35 25.14 -11.47
CA PHE A 700 0.24 24.41 -12.07
C PHE A 700 -0.85 24.15 -11.03
N ASP A 701 -2.04 24.73 -11.23
CA ASP A 701 -3.13 24.68 -10.26
C ASP A 701 -4.50 24.77 -10.95
N ARG A 702 -5.53 25.21 -10.21
CA ARG A 702 -6.90 25.41 -10.72
C ARG A 702 -6.99 26.17 -12.05
N LYS A 703 -6.06 27.08 -12.34
CA LYS A 703 -6.06 27.84 -13.61
C LYS A 703 -5.79 26.97 -14.84
N ASP A 704 -5.11 25.84 -14.66
CA ASP A 704 -4.80 24.92 -15.74
C ASP A 704 -5.85 23.80 -15.85
N ARG A 705 -6.40 23.40 -14.69
CA ARG A 705 -7.39 22.33 -14.54
C ARG A 705 -8.46 22.72 -13.52
N TYR A 706 -9.71 22.85 -13.98
CA TYR A 706 -10.75 23.43 -13.14
C TYR A 706 -11.06 22.62 -11.86
N ASN A 707 -10.77 21.32 -11.84
CA ASN A 707 -11.06 20.43 -10.72
C ASN A 707 -10.06 20.54 -9.56
N LEU A 708 -8.88 21.11 -9.80
CA LEU A 708 -7.82 21.23 -8.79
C LEU A 708 -8.08 22.40 -7.82
N ALA A 709 -7.45 22.33 -6.66
CA ALA A 709 -7.38 23.47 -5.74
C ALA A 709 -6.49 24.60 -6.28
N ARG A 710 -6.74 25.82 -5.80
CA ARG A 710 -5.90 26.99 -6.10
C ARG A 710 -4.62 26.95 -5.25
N ALA A 711 -3.49 27.36 -5.82
CA ALA A 711 -2.26 27.58 -5.06
C ALA A 711 -2.15 29.04 -4.58
N ASP A 712 -1.96 29.23 -3.28
CA ASP A 712 -1.75 30.53 -2.66
C ASP A 712 -0.24 30.78 -2.51
N PHE A 713 0.37 31.46 -3.50
CA PHE A 713 1.82 31.69 -3.54
C PHE A 713 2.25 33.08 -3.07
N GLU A 714 1.33 34.05 -2.97
CA GLU A 714 1.61 35.41 -2.51
C GLU A 714 1.41 35.56 -0.99
N PRO A 715 2.25 36.34 -0.29
CA PRO A 715 3.49 36.94 -0.79
C PRO A 715 4.58 35.88 -1.01
N PHE A 716 5.51 36.09 -1.95
CA PHE A 716 6.65 35.20 -2.21
C PHE A 716 7.99 35.89 -1.87
N LEU A 717 9.05 35.11 -1.66
CA LEU A 717 10.38 35.64 -1.31
C LEU A 717 11.00 36.37 -2.52
N LEU A 718 11.79 37.41 -2.26
CA LEU A 718 12.63 38.08 -3.26
C LEU A 718 14.12 37.75 -3.12
N SER A 719 14.47 36.92 -2.12
CA SER A 719 15.82 36.43 -1.86
C SER A 719 16.02 35.04 -2.44
N GLU A 720 17.12 34.84 -3.16
CA GLU A 720 17.46 33.58 -3.83
C GLU A 720 18.10 32.55 -2.90
N ASN A 721 18.79 32.98 -1.84
CA ASN A 721 19.65 32.10 -1.03
C ASN A 721 19.25 32.04 0.45
N ASP A 722 18.32 32.88 0.89
CA ASP A 722 17.95 33.01 2.29
C ASP A 722 16.44 32.79 2.48
N PRO A 723 16.02 31.59 2.94
CA PRO A 723 14.62 31.29 3.19
C PRO A 723 14.02 32.09 4.36
N ASP A 724 14.85 32.68 5.23
CA ASP A 724 14.42 33.47 6.38
C ASP A 724 14.42 34.98 6.09
N SER A 725 14.72 35.37 4.86
CA SER A 725 14.71 36.77 4.41
C SER A 725 13.35 37.44 4.66
N SER A 726 13.38 38.69 5.11
CA SER A 726 12.20 39.54 5.25
C SER A 726 11.78 40.22 3.94
N LEU A 727 12.53 40.04 2.85
CA LEU A 727 12.24 40.65 1.56
C LEU A 727 11.16 39.85 0.83
N LEU A 728 9.95 40.40 0.80
CA LEU A 728 8.76 39.79 0.21
C LEU A 728 8.22 40.65 -0.94
N SER A 729 7.51 39.99 -1.87
CA SER A 729 6.76 40.67 -2.92
C SER A 729 5.67 41.60 -2.32
N LEU A 730 5.42 42.73 -2.98
CA LEU A 730 4.29 43.59 -2.64
C LEU A 730 2.99 42.89 -3.07
N ASN A 731 1.94 43.01 -2.26
CA ASN A 731 0.67 42.29 -2.42
C ASN A 731 -0.21 42.94 -3.50
N GLU A 732 0.29 43.04 -4.73
CA GLU A 732 -0.47 43.49 -5.88
C GLU A 732 -1.25 42.29 -6.45
N GLN A 733 -2.56 42.21 -6.17
CA GLN A 733 -3.41 41.15 -6.71
C GLN A 733 -3.34 41.13 -8.24
N PHE A 734 -2.52 40.25 -8.80
CA PHE A 734 -2.47 40.01 -10.24
C PHE A 734 -3.81 39.40 -10.68
N VAL A 735 -4.55 40.12 -11.51
CA VAL A 735 -5.81 39.63 -12.11
C VAL A 735 -5.50 39.13 -13.53
N PRO A 736 -5.52 37.82 -13.78
CA PRO A 736 -5.31 37.28 -15.11
C PRO A 736 -6.45 37.69 -16.05
N SER A 737 -6.11 38.21 -17.23
CA SER A 737 -7.08 38.53 -18.28
C SER A 737 -7.35 37.29 -19.15
N PHE A 738 -8.60 36.90 -19.30
CA PHE A 738 -8.99 35.83 -20.23
C PHE A 738 -9.21 36.41 -21.64
N GLY A 739 -8.50 35.88 -22.63
CA GLY A 739 -8.64 36.27 -24.04
C GLY A 739 -7.68 35.50 -24.96
N PRO A 740 -7.93 35.50 -26.29
CA PRO A 740 -7.02 34.88 -27.23
C PRO A 740 -5.67 35.62 -27.22
N ASN A 741 -4.58 34.86 -27.08
CA ASN A 741 -3.24 35.39 -27.28
C ASN A 741 -2.96 35.65 -28.78
N GLU A 742 -1.77 36.18 -29.11
CA GLU A 742 -1.36 36.45 -30.50
C GLU A 742 -1.38 35.20 -31.41
N GLN A 743 -1.41 34.00 -30.82
CA GLN A 743 -1.40 32.71 -31.50
C GLN A 743 -2.81 32.07 -31.58
N GLY A 744 -3.85 32.76 -31.09
CA GLY A 744 -5.23 32.25 -31.07
C GLY A 744 -5.51 31.18 -30.01
N GLU A 745 -4.67 31.10 -28.97
CA GLU A 745 -4.83 30.17 -27.86
C GLU A 745 -5.61 30.80 -26.70
N ILE A 746 -6.48 30.01 -26.07
CA ILE A 746 -7.31 30.40 -24.93
C ILE A 746 -7.28 29.35 -23.82
N GLY A 747 -7.62 29.74 -22.59
CA GLY A 747 -7.74 28.84 -21.45
C GLY A 747 -7.61 29.60 -20.12
N GLY A 748 -8.11 29.02 -19.03
CA GLY A 748 -8.07 29.62 -17.70
C GLY A 748 -9.44 30.02 -17.13
N GLU A 749 -9.40 30.81 -16.05
CA GLU A 749 -10.60 31.25 -15.32
C GLU A 749 -11.22 32.51 -15.95
N ILE A 750 -12.56 32.56 -15.98
CA ILE A 750 -13.33 33.73 -16.41
C ILE A 750 -14.10 34.29 -15.21
N ASP A 751 -13.71 35.50 -14.79
CA ASP A 751 -14.37 36.29 -13.75
C ASP A 751 -14.88 37.61 -14.31
N GLY A 752 -16.05 37.57 -14.95
CA GLY A 752 -16.63 38.72 -15.64
C GLY A 752 -17.26 38.30 -16.96
N GLN A 753 -17.51 39.27 -17.83
CA GLN A 753 -18.12 39.03 -19.13
C GLN A 753 -17.06 38.96 -20.23
N VAL A 754 -17.01 37.83 -20.93
CA VAL A 754 -16.11 37.61 -22.07
C VAL A 754 -16.94 37.22 -23.29
N VAL A 755 -16.59 37.79 -24.44
CA VAL A 755 -17.15 37.43 -25.74
C VAL A 755 -16.03 36.88 -26.62
N LEU A 756 -16.18 35.64 -27.11
CA LEU A 756 -15.23 35.05 -28.04
C LEU A 756 -15.54 35.49 -29.48
N PRO A 757 -14.55 36.01 -30.23
CA PRO A 757 -14.74 36.41 -31.62
C PRO A 757 -14.89 35.17 -32.53
N GLU A 758 -15.48 35.37 -33.71
CA GLU A 758 -15.59 34.33 -34.75
C GLU A 758 -14.21 33.83 -35.18
N GLY A 759 -14.08 32.52 -35.40
CA GLY A 759 -12.83 31.88 -35.80
C GLY A 759 -12.56 30.55 -35.12
N THR A 760 -11.41 29.96 -35.43
CA THR A 760 -10.94 28.72 -34.79
C THR A 760 -9.96 29.07 -33.68
N LEU A 761 -10.28 28.68 -32.44
CA LEU A 761 -9.48 28.94 -31.25
C LEU A 761 -8.96 27.61 -30.67
N LYS A 762 -7.71 27.60 -30.23
CA LYS A 762 -7.08 26.43 -29.60
C LYS A 762 -7.16 26.56 -28.09
N VAL A 763 -7.69 25.55 -27.40
CA VAL A 763 -7.88 25.58 -25.95
C VAL A 763 -6.69 24.90 -25.26
N THR A 764 -5.74 25.63 -24.69
CA THR A 764 -4.52 25.02 -24.13
C THR A 764 -4.64 24.62 -22.65
N ARG A 765 -5.58 25.25 -21.93
CA ARG A 765 -5.91 25.01 -20.51
C ARG A 765 -7.41 24.89 -20.36
N ASP A 766 -7.87 24.25 -19.28
CA ASP A 766 -9.31 24.16 -19.03
C ASP A 766 -9.95 25.54 -18.99
N ILE A 767 -11.17 25.65 -19.53
CA ILE A 767 -11.96 26.88 -19.42
C ILE A 767 -12.86 26.74 -18.19
N PHE A 768 -12.69 27.62 -17.21
CA PHE A 768 -13.54 27.66 -16.01
C PHE A 768 -14.33 28.96 -15.93
N VAL A 769 -15.64 28.91 -16.19
CA VAL A 769 -16.53 30.06 -16.01
C VAL A 769 -16.99 30.10 -14.56
N ARG A 770 -16.47 31.04 -13.77
CA ARG A 770 -16.82 31.20 -12.34
C ARG A 770 -18.31 31.51 -12.14
N PRO A 771 -18.89 31.30 -10.95
CA PRO A 771 -20.31 31.62 -10.67
C PRO A 771 -20.76 33.05 -11.05
N THR A 772 -19.82 33.99 -10.97
CA THR A 772 -19.97 35.42 -11.34
C THR A 772 -19.72 35.69 -12.82
N GLY A 773 -19.06 34.78 -13.54
CA GLY A 773 -18.67 34.95 -14.94
C GLY A 773 -19.78 34.67 -15.95
N ARG A 774 -19.65 35.31 -17.13
CA ARG A 774 -20.51 35.11 -18.30
C ARG A 774 -19.66 34.96 -19.55
N LEU A 775 -19.76 33.81 -20.21
CA LEU A 775 -19.11 33.54 -21.48
C LEU A 775 -20.15 33.56 -22.61
N THR A 776 -19.91 34.38 -23.63
CA THR A 776 -20.70 34.43 -24.86
C THR A 776 -19.84 33.96 -26.03
N ILE A 777 -20.29 32.95 -26.76
CA ILE A 777 -19.60 32.41 -27.94
C ILE A 777 -20.35 32.88 -29.19
N ALA A 778 -19.67 33.62 -30.07
CA ALA A 778 -20.24 34.02 -31.34
C ALA A 778 -20.55 32.81 -32.24
N PHE A 779 -21.48 32.95 -33.19
CA PHE A 779 -21.73 31.91 -34.19
C PHE A 779 -20.47 31.66 -35.04
N GLY A 780 -20.31 30.45 -35.59
CA GLY A 780 -19.15 30.09 -36.42
C GLY A 780 -17.85 29.82 -35.66
N VAL A 781 -17.84 29.92 -34.32
CA VAL A 781 -16.66 29.62 -33.51
C VAL A 781 -16.39 28.12 -33.43
N ARG A 782 -15.12 27.73 -33.63
CA ARG A 782 -14.63 26.36 -33.44
C ARG A 782 -13.62 26.33 -32.31
N LEU A 783 -13.97 25.66 -31.21
CA LEU A 783 -13.07 25.43 -30.09
C LEU A 783 -12.44 24.06 -30.22
N LEU A 784 -11.12 24.05 -30.42
CA LEU A 784 -10.34 22.82 -30.56
C LEU A 784 -9.61 22.54 -29.24
N PHE A 785 -10.02 21.47 -28.57
CA PHE A 785 -9.46 21.03 -27.31
C PHE A 785 -8.43 19.93 -27.54
N PRO A 786 -7.24 19.99 -26.94
CA PRO A 786 -6.37 18.85 -26.85
C PRO A 786 -6.98 17.81 -25.90
N HIS A 787 -6.45 16.60 -25.95
CA HIS A 787 -6.93 15.49 -25.13
C HIS A 787 -6.88 15.81 -23.62
N SER A 788 -7.88 15.28 -22.88
CA SER A 788 -8.09 15.48 -21.44
C SER A 788 -8.26 16.93 -20.95
N VAL A 789 -8.28 17.92 -21.84
CA VAL A 789 -8.67 19.31 -21.53
C VAL A 789 -10.17 19.45 -21.73
N GLY A 790 -10.83 20.25 -20.89
CA GLY A 790 -12.28 20.40 -20.89
C GLY A 790 -12.74 21.79 -20.46
N MET A 791 -14.04 21.89 -20.25
CA MET A 791 -14.68 23.15 -19.87
C MET A 791 -15.65 22.93 -18.73
N MET A 792 -15.61 23.80 -17.72
CA MET A 792 -16.54 23.82 -16.60
C MET A 792 -17.27 25.16 -16.54
N VAL A 793 -18.59 25.13 -16.47
CA VAL A 793 -19.43 26.31 -16.36
C VAL A 793 -20.14 26.30 -15.02
N ALA A 794 -19.69 27.15 -14.10
CA ALA A 794 -20.36 27.45 -12.85
C ALA A 794 -21.18 28.76 -12.92
N GLY A 795 -20.91 29.63 -13.90
CA GLY A 795 -21.64 30.88 -14.16
C GLY A 795 -22.70 30.75 -15.24
N HIS A 796 -22.60 31.58 -16.29
CA HIS A 796 -23.53 31.61 -17.43
C HIS A 796 -22.81 31.44 -18.76
N LEU A 797 -23.23 30.47 -19.57
CA LEU A 797 -22.79 30.24 -20.94
C LEU A 797 -23.93 30.56 -21.92
N HIS A 798 -23.63 31.41 -22.92
CA HIS A 798 -24.51 31.69 -24.05
C HIS A 798 -23.82 31.32 -25.35
N ALA A 799 -24.27 30.23 -25.98
CA ALA A 799 -23.76 29.73 -27.25
C ALA A 799 -24.94 29.52 -28.22
N GLU A 800 -25.08 30.43 -29.19
CA GLU A 800 -26.19 30.41 -30.16
C GLU A 800 -25.63 30.58 -31.58
N GLY A 801 -25.60 29.48 -32.34
CA GLY A 801 -25.22 29.48 -33.75
C GLY A 801 -26.33 30.09 -34.63
N SER A 802 -25.97 30.72 -35.74
CA SER A 802 -26.91 31.46 -36.60
C SER A 802 -27.66 30.58 -37.62
N SER A 803 -27.16 29.38 -37.91
CA SER A 803 -27.86 28.37 -38.73
C SER A 803 -27.28 26.96 -38.52
N LEU A 804 -27.92 25.94 -39.09
CA LEU A 804 -27.43 24.55 -39.10
C LEU A 804 -26.26 24.31 -40.08
N ALA A 805 -25.91 25.29 -40.93
CA ALA A 805 -24.76 25.17 -41.83
C ALA A 805 -23.44 25.12 -41.04
N GLU A 806 -22.49 24.29 -41.45
CA GLU A 806 -21.23 24.04 -40.73
C GLU A 806 -20.38 25.29 -40.46
N GLU A 807 -20.45 26.29 -41.32
CA GLU A 807 -19.71 27.56 -41.18
C GLU A 807 -20.32 28.48 -40.11
N LYS A 808 -21.58 28.25 -39.75
CA LYS A 808 -22.38 29.11 -38.85
C LYS A 808 -22.75 28.41 -37.54
N ARG A 809 -22.38 27.14 -37.39
CA ARG A 809 -22.55 26.32 -36.20
C ARG A 809 -21.39 26.54 -35.23
N ILE A 810 -21.65 26.43 -33.92
CA ILE A 810 -20.58 26.40 -32.92
C ILE A 810 -20.14 24.95 -32.73
N THR A 811 -18.83 24.69 -32.87
CA THR A 811 -18.27 23.33 -32.78
C THR A 811 -17.26 23.25 -31.64
N PHE A 812 -17.46 22.28 -30.75
CA PHE A 812 -16.48 21.84 -29.77
C PHE A 812 -15.90 20.51 -30.25
N GLY A 813 -14.60 20.50 -30.57
CA GLY A 813 -13.96 19.34 -31.20
C GLY A 813 -12.58 19.06 -30.64
N LEU A 814 -12.07 17.88 -30.95
CA LEU A 814 -10.70 17.49 -30.65
C LEU A 814 -9.74 18.22 -31.59
N GLN A 815 -8.64 18.75 -31.04
CA GLN A 815 -7.51 19.23 -31.81
C GLN A 815 -6.79 18.03 -32.45
N GLU A 816 -6.77 17.97 -33.79
CA GLU A 816 -6.10 16.88 -34.50
C GLU A 816 -4.59 16.84 -34.18
N ARG A 817 -4.07 15.63 -33.95
CA ARG A 817 -2.64 15.41 -33.78
C ARG A 817 -1.95 15.67 -35.12
N GLY A 818 -0.92 16.52 -35.13
CA GLY A 818 -0.01 16.61 -36.29
C GLY A 818 0.58 15.24 -36.64
N ILE A 819 0.95 15.03 -37.90
CA ILE A 819 1.51 13.77 -38.42
C ILE A 819 2.56 13.23 -37.42
N ARG A 820 2.33 12.01 -36.94
CA ARG A 820 3.23 11.25 -36.04
C ARG A 820 4.64 11.22 -36.64
N SER A 821 5.52 12.14 -36.22
CA SER A 821 6.95 11.97 -36.47
C SER A 821 7.49 11.03 -35.39
N ASN A 822 7.71 9.79 -35.80
CA ASN A 822 8.42 8.71 -35.12
C ASN A 822 7.84 8.19 -33.79
N VAL A 823 6.85 7.29 -33.89
CA VAL A 823 6.56 6.24 -32.88
C VAL A 823 7.70 5.19 -32.82
N SER A 824 8.81 5.39 -33.55
CA SER A 824 9.80 4.36 -33.88
C SER A 824 10.82 4.01 -32.78
N LEU A 825 10.53 4.25 -31.50
CA LEU A 825 11.45 3.91 -30.38
C LEU A 825 10.73 3.43 -29.10
N ALA A 826 9.40 3.26 -29.10
CA ALA A 826 8.71 2.71 -27.93
C ALA A 826 9.08 1.22 -27.75
N PRO A 827 9.51 0.76 -26.56
CA PRO A 827 9.91 -0.63 -26.33
C PRO A 827 8.71 -1.59 -26.21
N VAL A 828 7.54 -1.21 -26.72
CA VAL A 828 6.28 -1.95 -26.68
C VAL A 828 5.55 -1.84 -28.01
N ARG A 829 4.83 -2.89 -28.43
CA ARG A 829 3.95 -2.90 -29.62
C ARG A 829 2.80 -3.90 -29.49
N LEU A 830 1.76 -3.70 -30.29
CA LEU A 830 0.64 -4.65 -30.45
C LEU A 830 0.69 -5.28 -31.84
N VAL A 831 0.54 -6.60 -31.91
CA VAL A 831 0.58 -7.38 -33.16
C VAL A 831 -0.63 -8.30 -33.29
N GLY A 832 -0.98 -8.70 -34.52
CA GLY A 832 -2.08 -9.64 -34.77
C GLY A 832 -3.50 -9.14 -34.54
N GLY A 833 -3.73 -7.85 -34.28
CA GLY A 833 -5.08 -7.27 -34.13
C GLY A 833 -5.68 -6.67 -35.39
N LYS A 834 -7.00 -6.39 -35.39
CA LYS A 834 -7.69 -5.77 -36.54
C LYS A 834 -7.31 -4.31 -36.75
N THR A 835 -6.74 -3.68 -35.72
CA THR A 835 -6.28 -2.29 -35.71
C THR A 835 -4.94 -2.20 -34.98
N ASP A 836 -4.23 -1.07 -35.13
CA ASP A 836 -2.98 -0.77 -34.41
C ASP A 836 -3.16 -0.52 -32.89
N ARG A 837 -4.38 -0.72 -32.38
CA ARG A 837 -4.80 -0.47 -31.01
C ARG A 837 -5.25 -1.74 -30.28
N GLU A 838 -5.28 -2.88 -30.93
CA GLU A 838 -5.55 -4.16 -30.29
C GLU A 838 -4.59 -5.23 -30.79
N GLY A 839 -4.34 -6.25 -29.98
CA GLY A 839 -3.48 -7.37 -30.37
C GLY A 839 -2.73 -7.98 -29.19
N VAL A 840 -1.79 -8.86 -29.52
CA VAL A 840 -0.84 -9.46 -28.58
C VAL A 840 0.24 -8.43 -28.24
N LEU A 841 0.52 -8.26 -26.95
CA LEU A 841 1.55 -7.37 -26.44
C LEU A 841 2.94 -7.97 -26.63
N GLN A 842 3.79 -7.24 -27.34
CA GLN A 842 5.22 -7.52 -27.44
C GLN A 842 6.05 -6.39 -26.84
N VAL A 843 7.16 -6.76 -26.21
CA VAL A 843 8.15 -5.88 -25.57
C VAL A 843 9.51 -6.04 -26.24
N LEU A 844 10.32 -4.99 -26.22
CA LEU A 844 11.69 -4.98 -26.72
C LEU A 844 12.68 -5.03 -25.54
N ILE A 845 13.32 -6.18 -25.34
CA ILE A 845 14.35 -6.37 -24.30
C ILE A 845 15.63 -6.89 -24.98
N GLY A 846 16.78 -6.26 -24.71
CA GLY A 846 18.06 -6.74 -25.25
C GLY A 846 18.14 -6.75 -26.78
N ASN A 847 17.41 -5.85 -27.47
CA ASN A 847 17.21 -5.81 -28.92
C ASN A 847 16.39 -6.96 -29.53
N GLU A 848 15.72 -7.76 -28.71
CA GLU A 848 14.81 -8.83 -29.14
C GLU A 848 13.36 -8.47 -28.81
N TRP A 849 12.45 -8.71 -29.76
CA TRP A 849 11.01 -8.59 -29.53
C TRP A 849 10.45 -9.93 -29.06
N GLY A 850 9.62 -9.90 -28.04
CA GLY A 850 8.91 -11.10 -27.56
C GLY A 850 7.69 -10.76 -26.73
N THR A 851 6.91 -11.79 -26.38
CA THR A 851 5.58 -11.62 -25.76
C THR A 851 5.67 -11.53 -24.24
N VAL A 852 4.54 -11.13 -23.62
CA VAL A 852 4.37 -11.03 -22.18
C VAL A 852 3.32 -12.03 -21.72
N CYS A 853 3.61 -12.79 -20.66
CA CYS A 853 2.68 -13.73 -20.04
C CYS A 853 1.61 -13.02 -19.21
N ASP A 854 0.38 -13.54 -19.19
CA ASP A 854 -0.74 -13.01 -18.40
C ASP A 854 -0.64 -13.26 -16.88
N HIS A 855 0.36 -14.01 -16.41
CA HIS A 855 0.59 -14.27 -14.99
C HIS A 855 0.85 -12.97 -14.22
N GLY A 856 0.07 -12.74 -13.17
CA GLY A 856 0.15 -11.52 -12.37
C GLY A 856 -0.24 -10.24 -13.13
N TRP A 857 -0.78 -10.36 -14.35
CA TRP A 857 -1.14 -9.21 -15.17
C TRP A 857 -2.36 -8.49 -14.61
N SER A 858 -2.28 -7.17 -14.54
CA SER A 858 -3.33 -6.33 -13.95
C SER A 858 -3.59 -5.08 -14.79
N ARG A 859 -4.61 -4.31 -14.39
CA ARG A 859 -4.98 -3.05 -15.08
C ARG A 859 -3.84 -2.03 -15.13
N LEU A 860 -2.96 -2.02 -14.14
CA LEU A 860 -1.87 -1.05 -14.04
C LEU A 860 -0.81 -1.23 -15.15
N PRO A 861 -0.14 -2.39 -15.30
CA PRO A 861 0.79 -2.61 -16.41
C PRO A 861 0.10 -2.55 -17.79
N ALA A 862 -1.16 -2.98 -17.91
CA ALA A 862 -1.93 -2.82 -19.14
C ALA A 862 -2.09 -1.34 -19.54
N SER A 863 -2.39 -0.48 -18.55
CA SER A 863 -2.52 0.95 -18.81
C SER A 863 -1.20 1.60 -19.20
N LEU A 864 -0.09 1.15 -18.58
CA LEU A 864 1.24 1.63 -18.88
C LEU A 864 1.64 1.28 -20.32
N ALA A 865 1.33 0.06 -20.75
CA ALA A 865 1.53 -0.37 -22.14
C ALA A 865 0.76 0.53 -23.13
N CYS A 866 -0.53 0.80 -22.88
CA CYS A 866 -1.30 1.73 -23.73
C CYS A 866 -0.72 3.14 -23.73
N GLN A 867 -0.29 3.64 -22.57
CA GLN A 867 0.28 4.98 -22.43
C GLN A 867 1.60 5.13 -23.20
N GLN A 868 2.47 4.12 -23.15
CA GLN A 868 3.72 4.09 -23.93
C GLN A 868 3.48 4.05 -25.45
N LEU A 869 2.35 3.49 -25.89
CA LEU A 869 1.91 3.52 -27.30
C LEU A 869 1.24 4.85 -27.71
N GLY A 870 1.04 5.78 -26.77
CA GLY A 870 0.36 7.07 -27.00
C GLY A 870 -1.17 6.98 -27.02
N TRP A 871 -1.71 5.90 -26.45
CA TRP A 871 -3.12 5.57 -26.33
C TRP A 871 -3.55 5.50 -24.85
N VAL A 872 -4.83 5.23 -24.60
CA VAL A 872 -5.38 5.11 -23.23
C VAL A 872 -6.11 3.80 -23.02
N LEU A 873 -6.16 3.34 -21.77
CA LEU A 873 -6.88 2.13 -21.37
C LEU A 873 -8.31 2.50 -20.99
N ASN A 874 -9.29 1.72 -21.47
CA ASN A 874 -10.66 1.75 -20.95
C ASN A 874 -10.87 0.58 -19.98
N PRO A 875 -11.22 0.82 -18.71
CA PRO A 875 -11.34 -0.25 -17.73
C PRO A 875 -12.51 -1.22 -18.02
N ALA A 876 -13.47 -0.84 -18.86
CA ALA A 876 -14.63 -1.67 -19.18
C ALA A 876 -14.33 -2.83 -20.15
N ASP A 877 -13.31 -2.69 -21.01
CA ASP A 877 -13.07 -3.64 -22.12
C ASP A 877 -11.63 -3.59 -22.68
N TRP A 878 -10.64 -3.50 -21.80
CA TRP A 878 -9.23 -3.49 -22.19
C TRP A 878 -8.65 -4.88 -22.53
N THR A 879 -9.31 -5.96 -22.10
CA THR A 879 -8.93 -7.34 -22.42
C THR A 879 -9.55 -7.78 -23.74
N VAL A 880 -8.80 -8.52 -24.56
CA VAL A 880 -9.28 -9.10 -25.82
C VAL A 880 -9.23 -10.61 -25.72
N ASP A 881 -10.32 -11.31 -26.04
CA ASP A 881 -10.27 -12.77 -26.14
C ASP A 881 -9.32 -13.14 -27.30
N PRO A 882 -8.31 -14.01 -27.11
CA PRO A 882 -7.45 -14.47 -28.19
C PRO A 882 -8.23 -15.01 -29.40
N GLN A 883 -9.45 -15.54 -29.22
CA GLN A 883 -10.31 -16.02 -30.32
C GLN A 883 -10.86 -14.89 -31.21
N ASP A 884 -10.91 -13.65 -30.70
CA ASP A 884 -11.39 -12.48 -31.44
C ASP A 884 -10.31 -11.86 -32.35
N LEU A 885 -9.05 -12.29 -32.19
CA LEU A 885 -7.92 -11.86 -33.00
C LEU A 885 -7.80 -12.70 -34.28
N PRO A 886 -7.46 -12.08 -35.43
CA PRO A 886 -7.03 -12.81 -36.62
C PRO A 886 -5.91 -13.82 -36.31
N PRO A 887 -5.90 -15.01 -36.92
CA PRO A 887 -4.74 -15.90 -36.87
C PRO A 887 -3.53 -15.17 -37.44
N ASP A 888 -2.43 -15.07 -36.68
CA ASP A 888 -1.18 -14.43 -37.13
C ASP A 888 -0.02 -15.43 -37.02
N ASP A 889 0.56 -15.78 -38.17
CA ASP A 889 1.69 -16.70 -38.28
C ASP A 889 3.02 -16.09 -37.76
N ASN A 890 3.04 -14.80 -37.38
CA ASN A 890 4.23 -14.12 -36.82
C ASN A 890 4.33 -14.13 -35.28
N LEU A 891 3.52 -14.95 -34.60
CA LEU A 891 3.55 -15.10 -33.14
C LEU A 891 4.65 -16.05 -32.64
N ASP A 892 5.51 -16.56 -33.52
CA ASP A 892 6.68 -17.43 -33.21
C ASP A 892 7.85 -16.66 -32.54
N THR A 893 7.55 -15.83 -31.55
CA THR A 893 8.54 -15.04 -30.77
C THR A 893 8.57 -15.52 -29.33
N ARG A 894 9.73 -15.55 -28.66
CA ARG A 894 9.82 -16.03 -27.27
C ARG A 894 9.02 -15.16 -26.29
N VAL A 895 8.47 -15.75 -25.22
CA VAL A 895 7.96 -15.01 -24.06
C VAL A 895 9.13 -14.42 -23.29
N LEU A 896 9.21 -13.09 -23.16
CA LEU A 896 10.34 -12.38 -22.53
C LEU A 896 10.06 -11.89 -21.10
N MET A 897 8.79 -11.72 -20.74
CA MET A 897 8.37 -11.23 -19.43
C MET A 897 7.19 -12.04 -18.87
N SER A 898 7.22 -12.33 -17.57
CA SER A 898 6.09 -12.86 -16.80
C SER A 898 6.00 -12.16 -15.44
N SER A 899 4.89 -12.31 -14.72
CA SER A 899 4.72 -11.81 -13.34
C SER A 899 5.03 -10.30 -13.22
N VAL A 900 4.55 -9.49 -14.16
CA VAL A 900 4.91 -8.08 -14.29
C VAL A 900 4.26 -7.24 -13.18
N GLN A 901 5.07 -6.74 -12.26
CA GLN A 901 4.68 -5.90 -11.14
C GLN A 901 5.18 -4.46 -11.34
N CYS A 902 4.25 -3.58 -11.73
CA CYS A 902 4.50 -2.15 -11.83
C CYS A 902 3.96 -1.41 -10.60
N SER A 903 4.58 -0.29 -10.27
CA SER A 903 4.11 0.69 -9.30
C SER A 903 3.38 1.86 -9.99
N PRO A 904 2.52 2.61 -9.28
CA PRO A 904 1.87 3.82 -9.82
C PRO A 904 2.84 4.94 -10.26
N THR A 905 4.14 4.79 -9.97
CA THR A 905 5.17 5.74 -10.42
C THR A 905 5.96 5.23 -11.61
N ASP A 906 5.79 3.97 -12.04
CA ASP A 906 6.49 3.44 -13.21
C ASP A 906 5.96 4.05 -14.51
N THR A 907 6.90 4.34 -15.41
CA THR A 907 6.67 5.04 -16.67
C THR A 907 7.17 4.25 -17.88
N ASP A 908 7.76 3.09 -17.64
CA ASP A 908 8.27 2.17 -18.65
C ASP A 908 8.04 0.72 -18.20
N LEU A 909 7.23 -0.02 -18.95
CA LEU A 909 6.86 -1.41 -18.66
C LEU A 909 8.10 -2.32 -18.55
N THR A 910 9.14 -2.05 -19.35
CA THR A 910 10.39 -2.85 -19.36
C THR A 910 11.27 -2.60 -18.13
N ARG A 911 10.94 -1.61 -17.30
CA ARG A 911 11.64 -1.28 -16.04
C ARG A 911 10.85 -1.66 -14.79
N CYS A 912 9.64 -2.19 -14.96
CA CYS A 912 8.91 -2.79 -13.85
C CYS A 912 9.66 -4.02 -13.31
N GLN A 913 9.23 -4.53 -12.16
CA GLN A 913 9.73 -5.82 -11.69
C GLN A 913 9.03 -6.93 -12.48
N PHE A 914 9.78 -7.89 -13.02
CA PHE A 914 9.23 -9.02 -13.77
C PHE A 914 10.18 -10.22 -13.72
N GLU A 915 9.67 -11.40 -14.05
CA GLU A 915 10.46 -12.60 -14.31
C GLU A 915 10.92 -12.58 -15.78
N GLY A 916 12.24 -12.57 -16.00
CA GLY A 916 12.82 -12.48 -17.33
C GLY A 916 12.85 -13.82 -18.07
N ALA A 917 13.13 -13.79 -19.38
CA ALA A 917 13.11 -14.97 -20.25
C ALA A 917 13.91 -16.19 -19.74
N GLU A 918 15.02 -15.98 -19.01
CA GLU A 918 15.84 -17.05 -18.43
C GLU A 918 15.25 -17.66 -17.15
N ASP A 919 14.35 -16.92 -16.49
CA ASP A 919 13.66 -17.32 -15.26
C ASP A 919 12.26 -17.89 -15.55
N ILE A 920 11.72 -17.65 -16.75
CA ILE A 920 10.50 -18.27 -17.30
C ILE A 920 10.87 -19.63 -17.91
N GLU A 921 10.95 -20.69 -17.12
CA GLU A 921 10.98 -22.06 -17.66
C GLU A 921 9.52 -22.40 -18.03
N ASN A 922 9.19 -22.69 -19.28
CA ASN A 922 8.02 -23.43 -19.79
C ASN A 922 6.58 -23.38 -19.14
N THR A 923 6.24 -22.59 -18.11
CA THR A 923 4.85 -22.44 -17.59
C THR A 923 4.02 -21.49 -18.43
N CYS A 924 4.67 -20.61 -19.18
CA CYS A 924 4.02 -19.74 -20.12
C CYS A 924 4.18 -20.29 -21.54
N SER A 925 3.06 -20.42 -22.24
CA SER A 925 2.98 -20.69 -23.66
C SER A 925 2.24 -19.54 -24.34
N HIS A 926 2.29 -19.48 -25.67
CA HIS A 926 1.58 -18.45 -26.46
C HIS A 926 0.05 -18.43 -26.26
N GLN A 927 -0.53 -19.48 -25.65
CA GLN A 927 -1.94 -19.47 -25.25
C GLN A 927 -2.25 -18.49 -24.11
N ARG A 928 -1.22 -18.04 -23.38
CA ARG A 928 -1.29 -17.14 -22.23
C ARG A 928 -0.62 -15.79 -22.50
N ASP A 929 -0.40 -15.47 -23.77
CA ASP A 929 0.11 -14.17 -24.15
C ASP A 929 -0.92 -13.08 -23.78
N VAL A 930 -0.42 -11.99 -23.23
CA VAL A 930 -1.23 -10.82 -22.92
C VAL A 930 -1.77 -10.22 -24.22
N THR A 931 -3.09 -10.23 -24.34
CA THR A 931 -3.84 -9.53 -25.38
C THR A 931 -4.52 -8.30 -24.79
N LEU A 932 -4.35 -7.15 -25.43
CA LEU A 932 -4.90 -5.90 -24.91
C LEU A 932 -5.45 -4.99 -26.02
N ARG A 933 -6.41 -4.15 -25.62
CA ARG A 933 -7.05 -3.14 -26.45
C ARG A 933 -6.90 -1.76 -25.81
N CYS A 934 -6.29 -0.86 -26.57
CA CYS A 934 -6.13 0.55 -26.24
C CYS A 934 -7.09 1.42 -27.05
N TYR A 935 -7.23 2.68 -26.65
CA TYR A 935 -8.16 3.62 -27.24
C TYR A 935 -7.50 4.93 -27.62
N ASP A 936 -8.11 5.60 -28.60
CA ASP A 936 -7.70 6.93 -28.98
C ASP A 936 -7.96 7.92 -27.83
N VAL A 937 -7.32 9.07 -27.90
CA VAL A 937 -7.49 10.13 -26.91
C VAL A 937 -8.55 11.12 -27.36
N THR A 938 -9.42 11.48 -26.42
CA THR A 938 -10.46 12.48 -26.62
C THR A 938 -10.30 13.63 -25.61
N TRP A 939 -11.00 14.74 -25.82
CA TRP A 939 -11.04 15.83 -24.84
C TRP A 939 -12.07 15.52 -23.74
N ALA A 940 -12.01 16.19 -22.59
CA ALA A 940 -12.78 15.79 -21.41
C ALA A 940 -14.29 16.08 -21.50
N GLY A 941 -14.71 16.94 -22.43
CA GLY A 941 -16.10 17.38 -22.56
C GLY A 941 -16.39 18.68 -21.81
N VAL A 942 -17.67 19.04 -21.80
CA VAL A 942 -18.21 20.22 -21.11
C VAL A 942 -19.01 19.78 -19.89
N ARG A 943 -18.77 20.41 -18.75
CA ARG A 943 -19.53 20.21 -17.52
C ARG A 943 -20.23 21.49 -17.09
N PHE A 944 -21.52 21.41 -16.82
CA PHE A 944 -22.25 22.46 -16.11
C PHE A 944 -22.33 22.08 -14.64
N GLY A 945 -21.69 22.89 -13.81
CA GLY A 945 -21.60 22.66 -12.38
C GLY A 945 -22.91 22.88 -11.66
N VAL A 946 -22.99 22.37 -10.44
CA VAL A 946 -24.08 22.64 -9.49
C VAL A 946 -24.46 24.14 -9.36
N PRO A 947 -23.52 25.11 -9.23
CA PRO A 947 -23.87 26.53 -9.11
C PRO A 947 -24.29 27.20 -10.43
N SER A 948 -24.30 26.47 -11.55
CA SER A 948 -24.51 27.04 -12.88
C SER A 948 -25.88 27.71 -13.04
N LYS A 949 -25.88 28.87 -13.69
CA LYS A 949 -27.13 29.55 -14.08
C LYS A 949 -27.74 28.85 -15.30
N LYS A 950 -28.91 29.32 -15.75
CA LYS A 950 -29.56 28.78 -16.96
C LYS A 950 -28.69 29.06 -18.19
N ASN A 951 -27.98 28.04 -18.65
CA ASN A 951 -27.15 28.08 -19.86
C ASN A 951 -27.98 27.82 -21.12
N ILE A 952 -27.57 28.42 -22.23
CA ILE A 952 -28.25 28.32 -23.53
C ILE A 952 -27.28 27.74 -24.55
N LEU A 953 -27.65 26.60 -25.17
CA LEU A 953 -26.96 25.98 -26.29
C LEU A 953 -27.93 25.79 -27.43
N LYS A 954 -27.70 26.50 -28.52
CA LYS A 954 -28.47 26.38 -29.76
C LYS A 954 -27.57 26.24 -30.97
N ASN A 955 -27.87 25.27 -31.84
CA ASN A 955 -27.04 24.98 -33.02
C ASN A 955 -25.58 24.72 -32.61
N VAL A 956 -25.37 23.70 -31.77
CA VAL A 956 -24.05 23.33 -31.22
C VAL A 956 -23.73 21.88 -31.58
N GLN A 957 -22.49 21.61 -31.96
CA GLN A 957 -21.97 20.26 -32.16
C GLN A 957 -20.83 19.98 -31.18
N MET A 958 -20.85 18.81 -30.56
CA MET A 958 -19.72 18.26 -29.80
C MET A 958 -19.37 16.88 -30.32
N GLU A 959 -18.08 16.65 -30.58
CA GLU A 959 -17.60 15.37 -31.08
C GLU A 959 -16.27 14.96 -30.46
N ARG A 960 -16.01 13.65 -30.43
CA ARG A 960 -14.76 13.06 -29.95
C ARG A 960 -14.36 13.53 -28.55
N ALA A 961 -15.31 13.49 -27.61
CA ALA A 961 -15.13 13.83 -26.19
C ALA A 961 -15.30 12.59 -25.28
N GLY A 962 -14.97 12.73 -24.00
CA GLY A 962 -15.32 11.79 -22.94
C GLY A 962 -14.15 11.24 -22.12
N LEU A 963 -12.89 11.49 -22.51
CA LEU A 963 -11.73 11.11 -21.70
C LEU A 963 -11.45 12.18 -20.62
N VAL A 964 -11.84 11.90 -19.38
CA VAL A 964 -11.61 12.81 -18.24
C VAL A 964 -10.14 12.76 -17.84
N ASP A 965 -9.64 11.61 -17.38
CA ASP A 965 -8.22 11.45 -17.05
C ASP A 965 -7.74 10.03 -17.37
N TYR A 966 -6.70 9.94 -18.21
CA TYR A 966 -6.11 8.66 -18.57
C TYR A 966 -5.37 7.99 -17.41
N SER A 967 -4.90 8.76 -16.43
CA SER A 967 -4.11 8.25 -15.30
C SER A 967 -4.98 7.54 -14.26
N THR A 968 -6.28 7.88 -14.19
CA THR A 968 -7.28 7.24 -13.32
C THR A 968 -8.26 6.36 -14.11
N TYR A 969 -8.07 6.25 -15.43
CA TYR A 969 -8.93 5.49 -16.35
C TYR A 969 -10.39 6.00 -16.34
N THR A 970 -10.59 7.29 -16.10
CA THR A 970 -11.92 7.88 -15.94
C THR A 970 -12.46 8.41 -17.26
N PHE A 971 -13.64 7.91 -17.63
CA PHE A 971 -14.43 8.39 -18.76
C PHE A 971 -15.70 9.06 -18.25
N GLY A 972 -16.12 10.13 -18.93
CA GLY A 972 -17.30 10.91 -18.61
C GLY A 972 -18.11 11.24 -19.86
N PRO A 973 -19.30 11.83 -19.70
CA PRO A 973 -20.12 12.24 -20.84
C PRO A 973 -19.49 13.43 -21.58
N ALA A 974 -19.76 13.55 -22.88
CA ALA A 974 -19.33 14.70 -23.68
C ALA A 974 -19.93 16.03 -23.18
N LEU A 975 -21.20 15.97 -22.76
CA LEU A 975 -21.87 17.05 -22.03
C LEU A 975 -22.39 16.50 -20.69
N ARG A 976 -21.85 17.00 -19.58
CA ARG A 976 -22.33 16.69 -18.22
C ARG A 976 -23.16 17.85 -17.70
N LEU A 977 -24.38 17.55 -17.27
CA LEU A 977 -25.26 18.46 -16.56
C LEU A 977 -25.35 18.00 -15.11
N ASP A 978 -24.75 18.74 -14.18
CA ASP A 978 -24.94 18.42 -12.77
C ASP A 978 -26.40 18.70 -12.38
N PHE A 979 -26.98 19.80 -12.88
CA PHE A 979 -28.40 20.11 -12.78
C PHE A 979 -29.03 20.27 -14.15
N ASN A 980 -30.31 19.94 -14.29
CA ASN A 980 -30.96 19.80 -15.59
C ASN A 980 -31.68 21.07 -16.13
N HIS A 981 -31.64 22.23 -15.46
CA HIS A 981 -32.37 23.48 -15.79
C HIS A 981 -31.87 24.28 -17.02
N HIS A 982 -31.29 23.63 -18.02
CA HIS A 982 -30.62 24.27 -19.15
C HIS A 982 -31.42 24.17 -20.45
N VAL A 983 -31.17 25.07 -21.40
CA VAL A 983 -31.85 25.09 -22.71
C VAL A 983 -30.95 24.45 -23.76
N LEU A 984 -31.36 23.28 -24.27
CA LEU A 984 -30.68 22.56 -25.34
C LEU A 984 -31.62 22.45 -26.56
N GLU A 985 -31.23 23.08 -27.67
CA GLU A 985 -31.99 23.08 -28.92
C GLU A 985 -31.05 22.87 -30.12
N HIS A 986 -31.33 21.88 -30.99
CA HIS A 986 -30.44 21.56 -32.11
C HIS A 986 -28.98 21.29 -31.68
N VAL A 987 -28.82 20.38 -30.70
CA VAL A 987 -27.50 19.97 -30.19
C VAL A 987 -27.16 18.58 -30.70
N THR A 988 -26.00 18.43 -31.33
CA THR A 988 -25.50 17.14 -31.84
C THR A 988 -24.30 16.67 -31.01
N LEU A 989 -24.39 15.45 -30.46
CA LEU A 989 -23.35 14.78 -29.68
C LEU A 989 -22.98 13.49 -30.41
N SER A 990 -21.76 13.40 -30.97
CA SER A 990 -21.40 12.23 -31.78
C SER A 990 -19.97 11.74 -31.65
N HIS A 991 -19.78 10.42 -31.79
CA HIS A 991 -18.46 9.76 -31.76
C HIS A 991 -17.68 10.02 -30.46
N ASN A 992 -18.37 10.02 -29.32
CA ASN A 992 -17.75 10.21 -28.00
C ASN A 992 -17.31 8.87 -27.37
N ASP A 993 -16.21 8.89 -26.62
CA ASP A 993 -15.65 7.71 -25.94
C ASP A 993 -16.42 7.34 -24.67
N GLY A 994 -17.10 8.30 -24.05
CA GLY A 994 -18.04 8.08 -22.97
C GLY A 994 -19.50 8.17 -23.43
N ASP A 995 -20.37 8.64 -22.55
CA ASP A 995 -21.77 8.91 -22.89
C ASP A 995 -21.89 10.18 -23.74
N GLY A 996 -22.98 10.31 -24.51
CA GLY A 996 -23.28 11.57 -25.18
C GLY A 996 -23.61 12.68 -24.17
N LEU A 997 -24.71 12.51 -23.45
CA LEU A 997 -25.20 13.44 -22.42
C LEU A 997 -25.35 12.74 -21.08
N GLY A 998 -24.79 13.30 -20.02
CA GLY A 998 -24.94 12.82 -18.64
C GLY A 998 -25.70 13.81 -17.78
N ILE A 999 -26.73 13.36 -17.06
CA ILE A 999 -27.49 14.18 -16.10
C ILE A 999 -27.33 13.59 -14.70
N MET A 1000 -26.69 14.35 -13.81
CA MET A 1000 -26.35 13.85 -12.47
C MET A 1000 -27.47 14.07 -11.46
N TYR A 1001 -28.05 15.26 -11.40
CA TYR A 1001 -29.04 15.64 -10.39
C TYR A 1001 -30.19 16.42 -11.04
N SER A 1002 -31.37 16.39 -10.40
CA SER A 1002 -32.49 17.24 -10.80
C SER A 1002 -32.37 18.58 -10.08
N ASP A 1003 -32.54 19.69 -10.81
CA ASP A 1003 -32.76 20.99 -10.18
C ASP A 1003 -34.20 21.06 -9.66
N ILE A 1004 -34.33 20.82 -8.36
CA ILE A 1004 -35.60 20.91 -7.65
C ILE A 1004 -35.94 22.33 -7.17
N TYR A 1005 -35.00 23.28 -7.29
CA TYR A 1005 -35.22 24.68 -6.88
C TYR A 1005 -35.96 25.48 -7.95
N LYS A 1006 -35.96 24.99 -9.20
CA LYS A 1006 -36.60 25.65 -10.36
C LYS A 1006 -37.56 24.70 -11.08
N ILE A 1007 -38.51 24.13 -10.32
CA ILE A 1007 -39.53 23.21 -10.83
C ILE A 1007 -40.37 23.79 -11.98
N ASP A 1008 -40.54 25.11 -12.03
CA ASP A 1008 -41.31 25.81 -13.08
C ASP A 1008 -40.52 25.99 -14.39
N ASP A 1009 -39.19 25.86 -14.38
CA ASP A 1009 -38.35 25.79 -15.57
C ASP A 1009 -38.32 24.34 -16.08
N VAL A 1010 -39.45 23.83 -16.61
CA VAL A 1010 -39.49 22.49 -17.18
C VAL A 1010 -38.46 22.37 -18.30
N ASN A 1011 -37.55 21.42 -18.14
CA ASN A 1011 -36.45 21.16 -19.07
C ASN A 1011 -36.99 20.68 -20.41
N HIS A 1012 -36.78 21.46 -21.47
CA HIS A 1012 -37.18 21.07 -22.81
C HIS A 1012 -35.94 20.80 -23.65
N PHE A 1013 -35.64 19.52 -23.87
CA PHE A 1013 -34.67 19.11 -24.88
C PHE A 1013 -35.39 19.01 -26.22
N LYS A 1014 -35.00 19.84 -27.17
CA LYS A 1014 -35.60 19.92 -28.49
C LYS A 1014 -34.57 19.61 -29.55
N HIS A 1015 -34.84 18.65 -30.43
CA HIS A 1015 -33.92 18.31 -31.52
C HIS A 1015 -32.50 17.98 -31.06
N VAL A 1016 -32.36 17.27 -29.92
CA VAL A 1016 -31.07 16.75 -29.46
C VAL A 1016 -30.78 15.43 -30.17
N GLU A 1017 -29.62 15.34 -30.80
CA GLU A 1017 -29.16 14.13 -31.50
C GLU A 1017 -27.92 13.57 -30.80
N SER A 1018 -28.00 12.34 -30.29
CA SER A 1018 -26.88 11.63 -29.65
C SER A 1018 -26.60 10.33 -30.41
N ARG A 1019 -25.47 10.25 -31.12
CA ARG A 1019 -25.20 9.15 -32.06
C ARG A 1019 -23.78 8.62 -32.08
N TYR A 1020 -23.65 7.31 -32.31
CA TYR A 1020 -22.35 6.63 -32.43
C TYR A 1020 -21.42 6.85 -31.23
N ASN A 1021 -21.99 7.05 -30.03
CA ASN A 1021 -21.21 7.12 -28.81
C ASN A 1021 -20.92 5.72 -28.30
N ARG A 1022 -19.78 5.58 -27.64
CA ARG A 1022 -19.34 4.32 -27.07
C ARG A 1022 -20.05 3.98 -25.76
N GLY A 1023 -20.36 4.98 -24.96
CA GLY A 1023 -21.23 4.84 -23.80
C GLY A 1023 -22.71 4.82 -24.20
N HIS A 1024 -23.53 5.39 -23.34
CA HIS A 1024 -24.95 5.61 -23.56
C HIS A 1024 -25.19 6.86 -24.42
N GLY A 1025 -26.34 6.92 -25.11
CA GLY A 1025 -26.77 8.14 -25.79
C GLY A 1025 -27.05 9.26 -24.78
N ILE A 1026 -27.90 8.98 -23.79
CA ILE A 1026 -28.16 9.82 -22.62
C ILE A 1026 -28.14 8.94 -21.37
N ALA A 1027 -27.30 9.28 -20.39
CA ALA A 1027 -27.27 8.66 -19.07
C ALA A 1027 -27.80 9.64 -18.01
N MET A 1028 -28.62 9.16 -17.09
CA MET A 1028 -29.25 9.99 -16.06
C MET A 1028 -29.32 9.27 -14.71
N ARG A 1029 -29.10 10.02 -13.63
CA ARG A 1029 -29.30 9.52 -12.25
C ARG A 1029 -30.64 9.96 -11.65
N THR A 1030 -31.40 10.81 -12.34
CA THR A 1030 -32.68 11.35 -11.86
C THR A 1030 -33.80 11.26 -12.89
N ALA A 1031 -35.05 11.21 -12.41
CA ALA A 1031 -36.21 10.86 -13.22
C ALA A 1031 -37.06 12.07 -13.69
N TRP A 1032 -36.47 13.23 -14.02
CA TRP A 1032 -37.20 14.40 -14.56
C TRP A 1032 -36.60 14.87 -15.90
N LEU A 1033 -37.22 14.55 -17.03
CA LEU A 1033 -36.80 15.07 -18.34
C LEU A 1033 -37.91 15.04 -19.40
N ASP A 1034 -38.19 16.17 -20.06
CA ASP A 1034 -39.08 16.24 -21.23
C ASP A 1034 -38.26 16.41 -22.52
N MET A 1035 -38.34 15.40 -23.40
CA MET A 1035 -37.66 15.35 -24.69
C MET A 1035 -38.66 15.38 -25.84
N THR A 1036 -38.45 16.26 -26.81
CA THR A 1036 -39.27 16.40 -28.02
C THR A 1036 -38.39 16.34 -29.27
N ASP A 1037 -38.78 15.51 -30.24
CA ASP A 1037 -38.11 15.38 -31.54
C ASP A 1037 -36.59 15.08 -31.44
N CYS A 1038 -36.17 14.29 -30.45
CA CYS A 1038 -34.76 13.91 -30.22
C CYS A 1038 -34.41 12.57 -30.89
N ARG A 1039 -33.13 12.33 -31.21
CA ARG A 1039 -32.65 11.14 -31.93
C ARG A 1039 -31.48 10.48 -31.19
N LEU A 1040 -31.62 9.24 -30.77
CA LEU A 1040 -30.61 8.45 -30.05
C LEU A 1040 -30.22 7.22 -30.88
N LEU A 1041 -29.13 7.30 -31.64
CA LEU A 1041 -28.86 6.37 -32.75
C LEU A 1041 -27.48 5.69 -32.64
N GLY A 1042 -27.40 4.37 -32.76
CA GLY A 1042 -26.10 3.71 -32.99
C GLY A 1042 -25.11 3.73 -31.83
N ASN A 1043 -25.56 3.92 -30.58
CA ASN A 1043 -24.68 3.93 -29.40
C ASN A 1043 -24.33 2.49 -28.96
N GLN A 1044 -23.08 2.24 -28.52
CA GLN A 1044 -22.63 0.88 -28.18
C GLN A 1044 -23.21 0.33 -26.87
N GLN A 1045 -23.77 1.19 -26.02
CA GLN A 1045 -24.60 0.77 -24.88
C GLN A 1045 -26.08 1.09 -25.11
N SER A 1046 -26.73 1.75 -24.16
CA SER A 1046 -28.16 2.08 -24.21
C SER A 1046 -28.40 3.43 -24.91
N GLY A 1047 -29.48 3.58 -25.65
CA GLY A 1047 -29.91 4.90 -26.15
C GLY A 1047 -30.21 5.84 -24.98
N LEU A 1048 -31.06 5.40 -24.06
CA LEU A 1048 -31.35 6.08 -22.78
C LEU A 1048 -31.03 5.15 -21.61
N HIS A 1049 -30.29 5.64 -20.62
CA HIS A 1049 -29.90 4.87 -19.44
C HIS A 1049 -30.23 5.61 -18.13
N TYR A 1050 -30.92 4.95 -17.21
CA TYR A 1050 -31.25 5.47 -15.88
C TYR A 1050 -30.65 4.59 -14.78
N GLU A 1051 -29.79 5.17 -13.94
CA GLU A 1051 -29.14 4.51 -12.80
C GLU A 1051 -29.08 5.48 -11.62
N PRO A 1052 -29.92 5.35 -10.58
CA PRO A 1052 -29.97 6.33 -9.50
C PRO A 1052 -28.82 6.24 -8.49
N SER A 1053 -27.97 5.20 -8.54
CA SER A 1053 -26.86 5.07 -7.61
C SER A 1053 -25.77 6.12 -7.87
N LEU A 1054 -25.17 6.63 -6.78
CA LEU A 1054 -24.01 7.53 -6.82
C LEU A 1054 -22.82 6.79 -6.25
N SER A 1055 -21.67 6.87 -6.93
CA SER A 1055 -20.40 6.43 -6.38
C SER A 1055 -20.02 7.28 -5.16
N ARG A 1056 -19.12 6.76 -4.33
CA ARG A 1056 -18.67 7.46 -3.12
C ARG A 1056 -18.00 8.81 -3.42
N SER A 1057 -17.23 8.91 -4.51
CA SER A 1057 -16.62 10.16 -4.95
C SER A 1057 -17.68 11.19 -5.38
N GLU A 1058 -18.69 10.77 -6.15
CA GLU A 1058 -19.81 11.63 -6.56
C GLU A 1058 -20.66 12.10 -5.36
N GLN A 1059 -20.88 11.23 -4.37
CA GLN A 1059 -21.57 11.62 -3.13
C GLN A 1059 -20.79 12.67 -2.34
N ARG A 1060 -19.46 12.51 -2.23
CA ARG A 1060 -18.57 13.46 -1.54
C ARG A 1060 -18.54 14.80 -2.25
N GLU A 1061 -18.44 14.79 -3.57
CA GLU A 1061 -18.49 15.97 -4.41
C GLU A 1061 -19.82 16.73 -4.24
N LEU A 1062 -20.96 16.02 -4.29
CA LEU A 1062 -22.28 16.60 -4.07
C LEU A 1062 -22.40 17.28 -2.70
N VAL A 1063 -21.92 16.65 -1.63
CA VAL A 1063 -21.96 17.22 -0.28
C VAL A 1063 -21.18 18.55 -0.19
N ARG A 1064 -20.06 18.70 -0.90
CA ARG A 1064 -19.29 19.95 -0.93
C ARG A 1064 -20.09 21.07 -1.60
N TRP A 1065 -20.66 20.81 -2.76
CA TRP A 1065 -21.48 21.79 -3.47
C TRP A 1065 -22.73 22.21 -2.69
N ILE A 1066 -23.41 21.25 -2.04
CA ILE A 1066 -24.56 21.55 -1.19
C ILE A 1066 -24.14 22.35 0.05
N ALA A 1067 -22.97 22.08 0.63
CA ALA A 1067 -22.46 22.85 1.77
C ALA A 1067 -22.19 24.33 1.41
N GLU A 1068 -21.80 24.61 0.16
CA GLU A 1068 -21.56 25.96 -0.37
C GLU A 1068 -22.84 26.66 -0.87
N ALA A 1069 -23.95 25.94 -1.05
CA ALA A 1069 -25.21 26.53 -1.49
C ALA A 1069 -25.73 27.56 -0.45
N PRO A 1070 -26.11 28.78 -0.88
CA PRO A 1070 -26.49 29.86 0.02
C PRO A 1070 -27.95 29.79 0.51
N GLU A 1071 -28.84 29.01 -0.12
CA GLU A 1071 -30.27 29.04 0.17
C GLU A 1071 -30.77 27.80 0.94
N ARG A 1072 -31.18 28.02 2.20
CA ARG A 1072 -32.07 27.14 3.01
C ARG A 1072 -31.57 25.72 3.33
N LYS A 1073 -30.34 25.66 3.84
CA LYS A 1073 -29.74 24.46 4.46
C LYS A 1073 -29.95 24.44 5.98
N LEU A 1074 -30.21 23.27 6.53
CA LEU A 1074 -30.14 23.04 7.97
C LEU A 1074 -29.21 21.87 8.28
N LEU A 1075 -28.19 22.18 9.08
CA LEU A 1075 -27.20 21.23 9.57
C LEU A 1075 -27.70 20.62 10.87
N LEU A 1076 -27.87 19.29 10.90
CA LEU A 1076 -28.16 18.54 12.11
C LEU A 1076 -26.83 18.09 12.77
N PRO A 1077 -26.61 18.33 14.08
CA PRO A 1077 -27.62 18.71 15.10
C PRO A 1077 -27.71 20.21 15.44
N SER A 1078 -26.91 21.07 14.81
CA SER A 1078 -26.77 22.51 15.13
C SER A 1078 -28.02 23.38 14.92
N ALA A 1079 -29.09 22.86 14.30
CA ALA A 1079 -30.34 23.61 14.13
C ALA A 1079 -31.16 23.65 15.43
N ASP A 1080 -31.24 24.81 16.10
CA ASP A 1080 -31.94 24.99 17.39
C ASP A 1080 -33.45 25.31 17.29
N SER A 1081 -34.01 25.43 16.09
CA SER A 1081 -35.41 25.84 15.89
C SER A 1081 -36.22 24.87 15.03
N ASN A 1082 -37.51 24.71 15.36
CA ASN A 1082 -38.51 24.05 14.52
C ASN A 1082 -38.57 24.72 13.13
N ILE A 1083 -38.48 23.96 12.04
CA ILE A 1083 -38.54 24.47 10.66
C ILE A 1083 -39.99 24.53 10.19
N VAL A 1084 -40.41 25.64 9.58
CA VAL A 1084 -41.69 25.78 8.85
C VAL A 1084 -41.40 25.72 7.34
N LEU A 1085 -41.88 24.67 6.67
CA LEU A 1085 -41.85 24.57 5.20
C LEU A 1085 -43.01 25.38 4.61
N LYS A 1086 -42.76 26.23 3.61
CA LYS A 1086 -43.85 26.82 2.80
C LYS A 1086 -44.10 25.95 1.57
N GLN A 1087 -45.23 26.18 0.92
CA GLN A 1087 -45.67 25.42 -0.26
C GLN A 1087 -44.65 25.52 -1.40
N ASP A 1088 -44.33 24.37 -2.01
CA ASP A 1088 -43.42 24.21 -3.16
C ASP A 1088 -41.97 24.69 -2.89
N GLU A 1089 -41.61 24.95 -1.63
CA GLU A 1089 -40.26 25.38 -1.24
C GLU A 1089 -39.44 24.20 -0.66
N PRO A 1090 -38.37 23.75 -1.33
CA PRO A 1090 -37.49 22.69 -0.83
C PRO A 1090 -36.57 23.16 0.31
N VAL A 1091 -36.32 22.28 1.28
CA VAL A 1091 -35.34 22.47 2.37
C VAL A 1091 -34.45 21.24 2.47
N TYR A 1092 -33.14 21.47 2.60
CA TYR A 1092 -32.14 20.42 2.71
C TYR A 1092 -31.75 20.22 4.18
N LEU A 1093 -31.94 19.01 4.68
CA LEU A 1093 -31.40 18.57 5.96
C LEU A 1093 -30.12 17.79 5.70
N ILE A 1094 -29.02 18.26 6.24
CA ILE A 1094 -27.71 17.59 6.11
C ILE A 1094 -27.36 17.08 7.50
N THR A 1095 -27.25 15.77 7.64
CA THR A 1095 -26.78 15.19 8.91
C THR A 1095 -25.26 15.24 8.97
N MET A 1096 -24.74 15.71 10.10
CA MET A 1096 -23.31 15.72 10.40
C MET A 1096 -23.01 14.69 11.50
N GLY A 1097 -21.77 14.21 11.54
CA GLY A 1097 -21.29 13.41 12.66
C GLY A 1097 -21.44 14.19 13.96
N ALA A 1098 -22.04 13.57 14.98
CA ALA A 1098 -22.24 14.15 16.30
C ALA A 1098 -21.59 13.26 17.36
N GLU A 1099 -20.91 13.87 18.34
CA GLU A 1099 -20.28 13.13 19.45
C GLU A 1099 -21.32 12.49 20.41
N ARG A 1100 -22.59 12.95 20.36
CA ARG A 1100 -23.72 12.45 21.15
C ARG A 1100 -25.01 12.41 20.32
N ALA A 1101 -25.90 11.46 20.62
CA ALA A 1101 -27.22 11.37 20.00
C ALA A 1101 -28.09 12.59 20.36
N THR A 1102 -28.84 13.13 19.38
CA THR A 1102 -29.69 14.32 19.55
C THR A 1102 -31.03 14.15 18.83
N ASP A 1103 -32.15 14.28 19.55
CA ASP A 1103 -33.51 14.30 18.98
C ASP A 1103 -33.88 15.73 18.50
N LYS A 1104 -34.44 15.88 17.29
CA LYS A 1104 -34.94 17.18 16.75
C LYS A 1104 -36.33 17.00 16.09
N VAL A 1105 -37.22 17.99 16.25
CA VAL A 1105 -38.63 17.98 15.81
C VAL A 1105 -38.87 19.10 14.78
N PHE A 1106 -39.70 18.86 13.75
CA PHE A 1106 -39.99 19.84 12.68
C PHE A 1106 -41.51 20.04 12.49
N ASN A 1107 -41.97 21.30 12.34
CA ASN A 1107 -43.38 21.69 12.34
C ASN A 1107 -43.83 22.30 11.00
N VAL A 1108 -44.69 21.64 10.23
CA VAL A 1108 -45.17 22.15 8.93
C VAL A 1108 -46.59 22.68 9.07
N ARG A 1109 -46.85 23.94 8.70
CA ARG A 1109 -48.22 24.48 8.65
C ARG A 1109 -48.68 24.53 7.19
N VAL A 1110 -49.58 23.61 6.77
CA VAL A 1110 -50.71 23.78 5.79
C VAL A 1110 -51.11 22.47 5.04
N TRP A 1111 -52.33 21.98 5.36
CA TRP A 1111 -53.42 21.22 4.65
C TRP A 1111 -53.33 19.80 3.99
N GLN A 1112 -54.18 18.91 4.57
CA GLN A 1112 -54.99 17.74 4.12
C GLN A 1112 -54.59 16.80 2.94
N LEU A 1113 -53.96 15.66 3.29
CA LEU A 1113 -54.02 14.39 2.54
C LEU A 1113 -54.77 13.33 3.39
N ARG A 1114 -55.43 12.35 2.75
CA ARG A 1114 -56.29 11.36 3.45
C ARG A 1114 -55.60 10.02 3.77
N ARG A 1115 -54.38 9.77 3.31
CA ARG A 1115 -53.59 8.53 3.55
C ARG A 1115 -52.09 8.78 3.42
N ASP A 1116 -51.31 8.08 4.23
CA ASP A 1116 -49.84 8.00 4.11
C ASP A 1116 -49.45 6.91 3.09
N PHE A 1117 -48.42 7.15 2.28
CA PHE A 1117 -47.85 6.16 1.36
C PHE A 1117 -46.43 5.77 1.79
N LEU A 1118 -46.22 4.47 2.05
CA LEU A 1118 -44.94 3.87 2.38
C LEU A 1118 -44.24 3.39 1.09
N ALA A 1119 -43.80 4.33 0.26
CA ALA A 1119 -42.83 4.08 -0.80
C ALA A 1119 -41.93 5.31 -0.88
N PHE A 1120 -40.61 5.15 -0.97
CA PHE A 1120 -39.69 6.29 -1.01
C PHE A 1120 -39.55 6.80 -2.45
N PRO A 1121 -39.82 8.10 -2.73
CA PRO A 1121 -39.95 9.19 -1.76
C PRO A 1121 -41.24 9.15 -0.92
N VAL A 1122 -41.08 9.19 0.41
CA VAL A 1122 -42.19 9.03 1.37
C VAL A 1122 -43.02 10.31 1.42
N SER A 1123 -44.30 10.20 1.07
CA SER A 1123 -45.27 11.30 1.24
C SER A 1123 -46.10 11.07 2.50
N SER A 1124 -45.99 11.99 3.47
CA SER A 1124 -46.84 11.99 4.68
C SER A 1124 -48.00 12.96 4.54
N SER A 1125 -49.16 12.57 5.04
CA SER A 1125 -50.35 13.41 5.17
C SER A 1125 -50.41 14.21 6.48
N SER A 1126 -49.42 14.05 7.36
CA SER A 1126 -49.33 14.65 8.69
C SER A 1126 -48.91 16.14 8.67
N TYR A 1127 -49.39 16.89 9.67
CA TYR A 1127 -49.01 18.29 9.95
C TYR A 1127 -47.60 18.41 10.57
N GLN A 1128 -47.04 17.31 11.05
CA GLN A 1128 -45.71 17.24 11.65
C GLN A 1128 -44.99 15.99 11.16
N VAL A 1129 -43.72 16.15 10.77
CA VAL A 1129 -42.82 15.05 10.43
C VAL A 1129 -41.68 15.07 11.44
N VAL A 1130 -41.59 13.99 12.23
CA VAL A 1130 -40.52 13.82 13.22
C VAL A 1130 -39.41 12.99 12.60
N ILE A 1131 -38.22 13.57 12.43
CA ILE A 1131 -37.03 12.86 11.95
C ILE A 1131 -36.12 12.62 13.15
N ARG A 1132 -36.14 11.39 13.66
CA ARG A 1132 -35.20 10.97 14.72
C ARG A 1132 -33.87 10.58 14.08
N TYR A 1133 -32.82 11.35 14.37
CA TYR A 1133 -31.45 11.06 13.95
C TYR A 1133 -30.66 10.43 15.11
N LEU A 1134 -30.32 9.16 14.98
CA LEU A 1134 -29.46 8.44 15.91
C LEU A 1134 -28.09 8.22 15.26
N ALA A 1135 -27.12 9.04 15.63
CA ALA A 1135 -25.71 8.76 15.35
C ALA A 1135 -25.11 7.98 16.53
N PRO A 1136 -24.89 6.65 16.43
CA PRO A 1136 -23.95 6.00 17.32
C PRO A 1136 -22.58 6.67 17.14
N GLY A 1137 -21.81 6.87 18.23
CA GLY A 1137 -20.65 7.77 18.32
C GLY A 1137 -19.43 7.46 17.43
N ARG A 1138 -19.62 6.90 16.23
CA ARG A 1138 -18.64 6.56 15.20
C ARG A 1138 -19.24 6.55 13.77
N THR A 1139 -20.36 7.22 13.49
CA THR A 1139 -20.96 7.21 12.13
C THR A 1139 -20.14 8.00 11.11
N ARG A 1140 -19.75 7.32 10.02
CA ARG A 1140 -18.84 7.78 8.96
C ARG A 1140 -19.54 8.45 7.76
N GLY A 1141 -20.84 8.73 7.84
CA GLY A 1141 -21.64 9.26 6.73
C GLY A 1141 -22.66 10.31 7.16
N GLY A 1142 -22.80 11.36 6.34
CA GLY A 1142 -23.89 12.32 6.41
C GLY A 1142 -24.95 11.95 5.37
N ALA A 1143 -26.23 11.97 5.78
CA ALA A 1143 -27.38 11.84 4.90
C ALA A 1143 -27.84 13.24 4.51
N VAL A 1144 -28.12 13.43 3.22
CA VAL A 1144 -28.79 14.63 2.72
C VAL A 1144 -30.25 14.26 2.48
N LEU A 1145 -31.16 14.85 3.22
CA LEU A 1145 -32.60 14.68 3.04
C LEU A 1145 -33.17 15.94 2.42
N LEU A 1146 -33.96 15.76 1.38
CA LEU A 1146 -34.74 16.83 0.77
C LEU A 1146 -36.17 16.79 1.31
N LEU A 1147 -36.67 17.91 1.81
CA LEU A 1147 -38.04 18.08 2.26
C LEU A 1147 -38.76 19.14 1.42
N THR A 1148 -39.92 18.81 0.87
CA THR A 1148 -40.76 19.76 0.11
C THR A 1148 -42.23 19.55 0.46
N ALA A 1149 -42.98 20.65 0.64
CA ALA A 1149 -44.43 20.60 0.84
C ALA A 1149 -45.14 20.78 -0.51
N VAL A 1150 -45.92 19.80 -0.96
CA VAL A 1150 -46.61 19.81 -2.28
C VAL A 1150 -48.14 19.83 -2.11
N ARG A 1151 -48.87 20.41 -3.08
CA ARG A 1151 -50.35 20.40 -3.07
C ARG A 1151 -50.93 19.03 -3.41
N ARG A 1152 -52.00 18.64 -2.73
CA ARG A 1152 -52.73 17.38 -2.98
C ARG A 1152 -53.26 17.24 -4.41
N SER A 1153 -53.76 18.31 -5.02
CA SER A 1153 -54.24 18.33 -6.41
C SER A 1153 -53.16 17.92 -7.41
N ASP A 1154 -51.90 18.17 -7.07
CA ASP A 1154 -50.76 17.95 -7.94
C ASP A 1154 -50.25 16.50 -7.86
N VAL A 1155 -50.70 15.75 -6.84
CA VAL A 1155 -50.39 14.32 -6.61
C VAL A 1155 -51.53 13.39 -7.07
N LEU A 1156 -52.77 13.89 -7.10
CA LEU A 1156 -53.97 13.11 -7.44
C LEU A 1156 -54.71 13.79 -8.59
N ASN A 1157 -54.48 13.38 -9.84
CA ASN A 1157 -55.40 13.71 -10.93
C ASN A 1157 -56.68 12.87 -10.79
N GLU A 1158 -57.84 13.53 -10.81
CA GLU A 1158 -59.17 12.94 -10.62
C GLU A 1158 -59.58 11.97 -11.77
N ARG A 1159 -59.12 10.70 -11.79
CA ARG A 1159 -59.70 9.61 -12.64
C ARG A 1159 -59.56 8.20 -12.00
N PRO A 1160 -60.25 7.15 -12.52
CA PRO A 1160 -61.20 6.30 -11.81
C PRO A 1160 -60.55 5.23 -10.90
N THR A 1161 -61.37 4.69 -10.00
CA THR A 1161 -61.10 3.76 -8.90
C THR A 1161 -60.39 2.44 -9.23
N SER A 1162 -60.10 2.12 -10.49
CA SER A 1162 -59.47 0.84 -10.90
C SER A 1162 -57.95 0.80 -10.70
N LEU A 1163 -57.25 1.94 -10.78
CA LEU A 1163 -55.79 2.03 -10.59
C LEU A 1163 -55.36 1.97 -9.11
N LEU A 1164 -56.27 2.28 -8.18
CA LEU A 1164 -56.06 2.20 -6.73
C LEU A 1164 -55.81 0.77 -6.22
N ARG A 1165 -56.25 -0.28 -6.96
CA ARG A 1165 -55.95 -1.69 -6.63
C ARG A 1165 -54.54 -2.13 -7.06
N ARG A 1166 -53.86 -1.39 -7.93
CA ARG A 1166 -52.51 -1.72 -8.43
C ARG A 1166 -51.40 -0.90 -7.77
N MET A 1167 -51.72 -0.03 -6.80
CA MET A 1167 -50.76 0.89 -6.16
C MET A 1167 -49.96 1.76 -7.15
N VAL A 1168 -50.56 2.12 -8.30
CA VAL A 1168 -49.98 3.07 -9.26
C VAL A 1168 -50.77 4.36 -9.21
N ILE A 1169 -50.11 5.47 -8.86
CA ILE A 1169 -50.72 6.81 -8.71
C ILE A 1169 -50.01 7.77 -9.65
N PRO A 1170 -50.69 8.32 -10.67
CA PRO A 1170 -50.12 9.36 -11.52
C PRO A 1170 -50.24 10.73 -10.85
N GLY A 1171 -49.11 11.34 -10.49
CA GLY A 1171 -49.00 12.72 -9.99
C GLY A 1171 -47.93 13.51 -10.74
N ARG A 1172 -47.55 14.71 -10.28
CA ARG A 1172 -46.27 15.39 -10.62
C ARG A 1172 -45.08 14.62 -10.04
N THR A 1173 -45.07 13.31 -10.23
CA THR A 1173 -43.95 12.45 -9.93
C THR A 1173 -42.89 12.62 -11.00
N PRO A 1174 -41.62 12.36 -10.66
CA PRO A 1174 -40.58 12.13 -11.64
C PRO A 1174 -41.01 11.28 -12.84
N ARG A 1175 -41.15 11.94 -14.00
CA ARG A 1175 -41.40 11.30 -15.29
C ARG A 1175 -40.35 11.69 -16.31
N ILE A 1176 -40.05 10.74 -17.19
CA ILE A 1176 -39.29 10.97 -18.40
C ILE A 1176 -40.28 10.89 -19.55
N ARG A 1177 -40.46 12.00 -20.28
CA ARG A 1177 -41.37 12.06 -21.44
C ARG A 1177 -40.58 12.10 -22.73
N LEU A 1178 -40.81 11.12 -23.59
CA LEU A 1178 -40.23 11.04 -24.93
C LEU A 1178 -41.33 11.26 -25.95
N PHE A 1179 -41.39 12.45 -26.55
CA PHE A 1179 -42.38 12.79 -27.56
C PHE A 1179 -41.73 12.90 -28.95
N LYS A 1180 -42.30 12.21 -29.94
CA LYS A 1180 -41.81 12.18 -31.34
C LYS A 1180 -40.30 11.93 -31.49
N SER A 1181 -39.70 11.23 -30.54
CA SER A 1181 -38.26 10.97 -30.51
C SER A 1181 -37.95 9.57 -31.08
N THR A 1182 -36.76 9.40 -31.66
CA THR A 1182 -36.31 8.13 -32.28
C THR A 1182 -35.18 7.53 -31.46
N VAL A 1183 -35.28 6.23 -31.14
CA VAL A 1183 -34.22 5.46 -30.48
C VAL A 1183 -33.98 4.21 -31.31
N GLU A 1184 -32.85 4.13 -32.01
CA GLU A 1184 -32.60 3.05 -32.98
C GLU A 1184 -31.13 2.60 -33.00
N ASN A 1185 -30.88 1.34 -33.39
CA ASN A 1185 -29.53 0.78 -33.59
C ASN A 1185 -28.58 0.88 -32.38
N ASN A 1186 -29.11 1.02 -31.16
CA ASN A 1186 -28.31 0.97 -29.93
C ASN A 1186 -28.23 -0.49 -29.43
N ARG A 1187 -27.21 -0.87 -28.65
CA ARG A 1187 -27.14 -2.21 -28.03
C ARG A 1187 -28.36 -2.51 -27.15
N ARG A 1188 -28.87 -1.48 -26.46
CA ARG A 1188 -30.17 -1.49 -25.77
C ARG A 1188 -30.92 -0.20 -26.13
N GLY A 1189 -32.25 -0.27 -26.30
CA GLY A 1189 -33.05 0.94 -26.56
C GLY A 1189 -33.09 1.87 -25.34
N ILE A 1190 -33.83 1.45 -24.31
CA ILE A 1190 -33.93 2.13 -23.01
C ILE A 1190 -33.54 1.11 -21.93
N SER A 1191 -32.71 1.50 -20.99
CA SER A 1191 -32.27 0.67 -19.86
C SER A 1191 -32.44 1.46 -18.57
N ALA A 1192 -33.05 0.84 -17.56
CA ALA A 1192 -33.25 1.45 -16.26
C ALA A 1192 -32.94 0.43 -15.18
N HIS A 1193 -32.10 0.80 -14.22
CA HIS A 1193 -31.84 0.01 -13.03
C HIS A 1193 -32.63 0.56 -11.86
N PHE A 1194 -33.30 -0.35 -11.17
CA PHE A 1194 -34.02 -0.09 -9.93
C PHE A 1194 -33.35 -0.98 -8.88
N TYR A 1195 -32.69 -0.38 -7.90
CA TYR A 1195 -31.90 -0.98 -6.80
C TYR A 1195 -32.00 -2.51 -6.62
N ASP A 1196 -30.84 -3.18 -6.67
CA ASP A 1196 -30.64 -4.58 -6.24
C ASP A 1196 -30.27 -4.64 -4.74
N SER A 1197 -30.71 -5.70 -4.06
CA SER A 1197 -30.72 -5.89 -2.61
C SER A 1197 -29.32 -6.13 -2.01
N ASP A 1198 -28.91 -5.32 -1.01
CA ASP A 1198 -28.08 -5.77 0.14
C ASP A 1198 -27.76 -4.71 1.22
N LEU A 1199 -28.25 -3.46 1.10
CA LEU A 1199 -28.18 -2.49 2.21
C LEU A 1199 -29.56 -1.88 2.49
N ALA A 1200 -30.02 -2.07 3.73
CA ALA A 1200 -31.29 -1.59 4.23
C ALA A 1200 -31.35 -0.05 4.23
N LEU A 1201 -32.05 0.50 3.22
CA LEU A 1201 -32.94 1.69 3.24
C LEU A 1201 -33.23 2.09 1.78
N ALA A 1202 -34.38 1.64 1.26
CA ALA A 1202 -34.74 1.68 -0.16
C ALA A 1202 -35.29 3.05 -0.65
N PRO A 1203 -35.02 3.41 -1.92
CA PRO A 1203 -35.90 4.18 -2.78
C PRO A 1203 -36.48 3.36 -3.94
N VAL A 1204 -37.82 3.28 -4.06
CA VAL A 1204 -38.50 2.78 -5.26
C VAL A 1204 -38.99 4.00 -6.04
N SER A 1205 -38.19 4.47 -7.00
CA SER A 1205 -38.67 5.45 -7.98
C SER A 1205 -39.51 4.71 -9.03
N VAL A 1206 -40.82 4.94 -9.05
CA VAL A 1206 -41.66 4.53 -10.18
C VAL A 1206 -41.38 5.51 -11.33
N VAL A 1207 -40.60 5.08 -12.32
CA VAL A 1207 -40.43 5.82 -13.58
C VAL A 1207 -41.64 5.49 -14.46
N ASP A 1208 -42.55 6.46 -14.63
CA ASP A 1208 -43.66 6.35 -15.58
C ASP A 1208 -43.17 6.82 -16.96
N LEU A 1209 -42.91 5.88 -17.87
CA LEU A 1209 -42.48 6.15 -19.25
C LEU A 1209 -43.71 6.38 -20.13
N ASP A 1210 -44.01 7.63 -20.46
CA ASP A 1210 -45.02 7.97 -21.47
C ASP A 1210 -44.40 7.86 -22.88
N LEU A 1211 -44.58 6.69 -23.50
CA LEU A 1211 -44.04 6.32 -24.83
C LEU A 1211 -45.03 6.60 -25.99
N SER A 1212 -45.99 7.51 -25.80
CA SER A 1212 -47.01 7.84 -26.80
C SER A 1212 -46.41 8.54 -28.04
N GLY A 1213 -45.85 7.74 -28.96
CA GLY A 1213 -45.33 8.23 -30.24
C GLY A 1213 -44.11 7.52 -30.83
N LEU A 1214 -43.62 6.42 -30.24
CA LEU A 1214 -42.44 5.69 -30.73
C LEU A 1214 -42.79 4.68 -31.84
N CYS A 1215 -42.10 4.75 -32.98
CA CYS A 1215 -42.13 3.70 -34.02
C CYS A 1215 -41.11 2.60 -33.67
N TRP A 1216 -41.59 1.37 -33.42
CA TRP A 1216 -40.75 0.20 -33.11
C TRP A 1216 -40.55 -0.71 -34.32
N PRO A 1217 -39.34 -1.25 -34.49
CA PRO A 1217 -39.13 -2.64 -34.87
C PRO A 1217 -38.34 -3.37 -33.77
N TRP A 1218 -39.04 -4.24 -33.03
CA TRP A 1218 -38.56 -5.41 -32.27
C TRP A 1218 -37.24 -5.32 -31.45
N ALA A 1219 -37.38 -5.25 -30.12
CA ALA A 1219 -36.71 -6.06 -29.08
C ALA A 1219 -36.58 -5.26 -27.76
N MET A 1220 -37.37 -5.62 -26.74
CA MET A 1220 -37.07 -5.29 -25.33
C MET A 1220 -36.30 -6.47 -24.73
N ALA A 1221 -35.15 -6.20 -24.12
CA ALA A 1221 -34.39 -7.10 -23.25
C ALA A 1221 -33.88 -6.31 -22.05
#